data_AF-A0A8H6AQI4-F1
#
_entry.id   AF-A0A8H6AQI4-F1
#
_cell.length_a   1.000
_cell.length_b   1.000
_cell.length_c   1.000
_cell.angle_alpha   90.00
_cell.angle_beta   90.00
_cell.angle_gamma   90.00
#
_symmetry.space_group_name_H-M   'P 1'
#
loop_
_entity.id
_entity.type
_entity.pdbx_description
1 polymer ?
#
loop_
_entity_poly.entity_id
_entity_poly.type
_entity_poly.pdbx_seq_one_letter_code
_entity_poly.pdbx_strand_id
1 'polypeptide(L)'
;MPPAKKRKLDSKYNGPTSPIVHTFHLPGHEADVKLKIFDELQLHVHSVVLKLHSAFFRRFLDPSNKNGNGEDTGSFKYEWATVYDDDGSWSLVDARNIKHDNPSSNLMPRQIKRNQKLHETAFINFIGTFYGKLWVIKNTEALQLVTELADYYCALPVVSKSMHGGFFISPEFCKRIFFSNKLTLLNLALRLRSPELFRECMICLVGRWQDITREYPVESQPEMLYNPKLANPKLNELAIKLHNQMCIRISATQRQIVFCCQVDSNALEIKAKIEKCYLEKMKLRETEQGVYRGQVSLPEYFQAFGEESSGVFARAVSDILKNELIFNKSLRAGDILFPGKTHKDVQSHFLCAEIKDEDLPWDLNETDWLREAGSRLHLTLWSSWPRIPRRVSTGAIMDQTQRLSPKLKVFSLPDQTPDTRFVLFDEIEIHLHSTVLKLHSAFFRKFLDSPDKKPAEPSAEFRYEWVSEIEEDGEWHMVEKSHAKPNNNLLSENTFWDMEVLVFIEMLNALYRIPYKIWATRLFIVTKMADYYCCLPAVSHNLFACFDQSNNEYVAENAVHLLDIAYKLRQPLLFKDCLIHVAGYMPSDSRNFHHLCNRVIYDVMMKARNEVNRRVVEAQKRLILSTPSEERSKLLSHSWEVGFEETEGQLSLPRYFRLLAEHDGEFASALSNVLQCELRLPYEVSHEAGARDLNDTDHFYCARLLDRDLPQRITMAGAALSDGGSAPQIQIKKFDVPGQLPDTRFRLFGKMEIHAHSPLLKIHSAFFRKFMDSPDKIAAKAGAAFAYEWVDEVDDDSSGWHVVADSNKKSSNKLSEGMSEPAIEVFVSMLNCIYRIPFKTEPMQLIEVTKLADYYRCLPAVSNSLYACFYMSPNFDIHKARDLIESAYKLRQPLLFRDCIIYIAGSMQQTTLFLHEIKNSNAQQALQQALLTVRNKIFESLVGAQEVVHLTASNDDEPLFKIMKDVSIKVSENGNFSQPEFYRKLVDREERFSEGLEEVLSGNLQLDSSALAGIGDYYNHFLCASLSDEELPWDTTETDW
;
A
#
# COMPACT_ATOMS: atom_id res chain seq x y z
N MET A 1 24.50 32.62 74.99
CA MET A 1 25.86 32.06 75.13
C MET A 1 26.56 32.13 73.77
N PRO A 2 27.77 32.71 73.70
CA PRO A 2 28.55 32.96 72.49
C PRO A 2 29.55 31.78 72.26
N PRO A 3 30.46 31.79 71.26
CA PRO A 3 30.71 30.68 70.32
C PRO A 3 32.02 29.94 70.57
N ALA A 4 32.22 28.76 69.97
CA ALA A 4 33.53 28.09 69.98
C ALA A 4 33.86 27.33 68.68
N LYS A 5 34.78 27.95 67.92
CA LYS A 5 36.01 27.43 67.32
C LYS A 5 35.96 26.20 66.39
N LYS A 6 36.36 26.49 65.14
CA LYS A 6 37.07 25.60 64.20
C LYS A 6 38.09 24.70 64.92
N ARG A 7 38.10 23.40 64.59
CA ARG A 7 39.30 22.56 64.61
C ARG A 7 39.51 21.92 63.23
N LYS A 8 40.73 22.09 62.74
CA LYS A 8 41.31 21.51 61.53
C LYS A 8 41.73 20.07 61.80
N LEU A 9 41.66 19.26 60.74
CA LEU A 9 42.52 18.12 60.38
C LEU A 9 42.89 17.12 61.50
N ASP A 10 42.41 15.89 61.35
CA ASP A 10 43.26 14.77 60.93
C ASP A 10 42.37 13.55 60.62
N SER A 11 42.22 13.23 59.34
CA SER A 11 41.73 11.91 58.92
C SER A 11 42.61 11.44 57.77
N LYS A 12 43.65 10.73 58.18
CA LYS A 12 44.39 9.69 57.48
C LYS A 12 44.23 9.67 55.96
N TYR A 13 45.32 10.04 55.29
CA TYR A 13 45.74 9.45 54.02
C TYR A 13 45.54 7.92 54.10
N ASN A 14 44.45 7.43 53.51
CA ASN A 14 44.43 6.06 53.01
C ASN A 14 45.17 6.11 51.67
N GLY A 15 46.18 5.25 51.51
CA GLY A 15 46.95 5.12 50.27
C GLY A 15 46.05 4.76 49.07
N PRO A 16 46.61 4.73 47.84
CA PRO A 16 45.84 4.40 46.65
C PRO A 16 45.18 3.04 46.85
N THR A 17 43.85 3.02 46.81
CA THR A 17 43.06 1.80 46.91
C THR A 17 43.44 0.94 45.72
N SER A 18 43.89 -0.30 45.94
CA SER A 18 44.26 -1.18 44.83
C SER A 18 43.08 -1.28 43.85
N PRO A 19 43.31 -1.20 42.52
CA PRO A 19 42.25 -1.17 41.54
C PRO A 19 41.40 -2.45 41.62
N ILE A 20 40.08 -2.31 41.48
CA ILE A 20 39.15 -3.44 41.42
C ILE A 20 39.38 -4.16 40.09
N VAL A 21 39.94 -5.36 40.15
CA VAL A 21 40.19 -6.20 38.97
C VAL A 21 39.01 -7.17 38.78
N HIS A 22 38.38 -7.11 37.61
CA HIS A 22 37.31 -8.04 37.22
C HIS A 22 37.74 -8.82 35.96
N THR A 23 37.87 -10.14 36.11
CA THR A 23 38.31 -11.03 35.03
C THR A 23 37.10 -11.77 34.43
N PHE A 24 36.90 -11.61 33.13
CA PHE A 24 35.98 -12.45 32.36
C PHE A 24 36.73 -13.72 31.94
N HIS A 25 36.08 -14.88 32.10
CA HIS A 25 36.69 -16.18 31.85
C HIS A 25 36.15 -16.76 30.55
N LEU A 26 37.04 -17.23 29.67
CA LEU A 26 36.70 -18.01 28.48
C LEU A 26 37.44 -19.36 28.61
N PRO A 27 36.73 -20.50 28.67
CA PRO A 27 37.39 -21.79 28.85
C PRO A 27 38.48 -22.05 27.80
N GLY A 28 39.69 -22.40 28.24
CA GLY A 28 40.82 -22.72 27.35
C GLY A 28 41.61 -21.52 26.81
N HIS A 29 41.30 -20.28 27.22
CA HIS A 29 42.01 -19.08 26.79
C HIS A 29 42.43 -18.21 27.99
N GLU A 30 43.61 -17.59 27.91
CA GLU A 30 44.03 -16.55 28.85
C GLU A 30 43.61 -15.16 28.33
N ALA A 31 43.25 -14.27 29.25
CA ALA A 31 42.85 -12.90 28.91
C ALA A 31 44.05 -12.11 28.35
N ASP A 32 43.96 -11.66 27.10
CA ASP A 32 45.02 -10.97 26.38
C ASP A 32 44.78 -9.46 26.23
N VAL A 33 43.64 -8.95 26.73
CA VAL A 33 43.28 -7.53 26.73
C VAL A 33 43.03 -7.03 28.15
N LYS A 34 43.68 -5.91 28.49
CA LYS A 34 43.46 -5.16 29.73
C LYS A 34 42.79 -3.83 29.44
N LEU A 35 41.58 -3.63 29.98
CA LEU A 35 40.86 -2.36 29.89
C LEU A 35 40.90 -1.66 31.27
N LYS A 36 41.55 -0.50 31.35
CA LYS A 36 41.55 0.37 32.54
C LYS A 36 40.43 1.39 32.39
N ILE A 37 39.33 1.18 33.10
CA ILE A 37 38.14 2.02 33.07
C ILE A 37 38.20 2.95 34.28
N PHE A 38 38.47 4.23 34.05
CA PHE A 38 38.82 5.19 35.09
C PHE A 38 40.04 4.70 35.93
N ASP A 39 40.31 5.36 37.06
CA ASP A 39 41.46 5.02 37.92
C ASP A 39 41.22 3.78 38.80
N GLU A 40 39.96 3.34 38.95
CA GLU A 40 39.55 2.37 39.97
C GLU A 40 39.13 0.99 39.43
N LEU A 41 38.74 0.86 38.15
CA LEU A 41 38.25 -0.40 37.58
C LEU A 41 39.18 -0.94 36.48
N GLN A 42 39.58 -2.21 36.62
CA GLN A 42 40.35 -2.93 35.59
C GLN A 42 39.60 -4.18 35.14
N LEU A 43 39.42 -4.33 33.83
CA LEU A 43 38.80 -5.51 33.21
C LEU A 43 39.85 -6.32 32.45
N HIS A 44 39.92 -7.62 32.73
CA HIS A 44 40.70 -8.57 31.95
C HIS A 44 39.75 -9.36 31.04
N VAL A 45 39.94 -9.24 29.73
CA VAL A 45 39.05 -9.77 28.68
C VAL A 45 39.85 -10.37 27.51
N HIS A 46 39.15 -11.05 26.61
CA HIS A 46 39.74 -11.72 25.46
C HIS A 46 39.47 -10.93 24.17
N SER A 47 40.52 -10.65 23.39
CA SER A 47 40.44 -9.93 22.13
C SER A 47 39.51 -10.64 21.13
N VAL A 48 39.52 -11.98 21.10
CA VAL A 48 38.65 -12.78 20.23
C VAL A 48 37.16 -12.53 20.50
N VAL A 49 36.76 -12.40 21.76
CA VAL A 49 35.37 -12.15 22.18
C VAL A 49 34.96 -10.72 21.86
N LEU A 50 35.86 -9.75 22.09
CA LEU A 50 35.61 -8.34 21.71
C LEU A 50 35.42 -8.19 20.18
N LYS A 51 36.28 -8.82 19.37
CA LYS A 51 36.20 -8.75 17.89
C LYS A 51 34.96 -9.44 17.32
N LEU A 52 34.49 -10.50 17.97
CA LEU A 52 33.30 -11.23 17.57
C LEU A 52 32.05 -10.34 17.66
N HIS A 53 31.91 -9.61 18.77
CA HIS A 53 30.69 -8.89 19.11
C HIS A 53 30.72 -7.37 18.88
N SER A 54 31.87 -6.80 18.50
CA SER A 54 32.03 -5.37 18.25
C SER A 54 32.84 -5.11 16.99
N ALA A 55 32.24 -4.41 16.02
CA ALA A 55 32.94 -3.97 14.81
C ALA A 55 34.05 -2.96 15.12
N PHE A 56 33.88 -2.14 16.18
CA PHE A 56 34.90 -1.24 16.70
C PHE A 56 36.16 -2.03 17.11
N PHE A 57 36.01 -3.00 18.02
CA PHE A 57 37.16 -3.76 18.50
C PHE A 57 37.78 -4.62 17.40
N ARG A 58 36.99 -5.11 16.44
CA ARG A 58 37.52 -5.75 15.21
C ARG A 58 38.46 -4.82 14.47
N ARG A 59 38.02 -3.61 14.16
CA ARG A 59 38.80 -2.61 13.42
C ARG A 59 40.07 -2.15 14.16
N PHE A 60 39.99 -1.90 15.46
CA PHE A 60 41.09 -1.27 16.20
C PHE A 60 42.05 -2.26 16.91
N LEU A 61 41.67 -3.53 17.04
CA LEU A 61 42.56 -4.60 17.51
C LEU A 61 43.20 -5.40 16.36
N ASP A 62 42.84 -5.14 15.10
CA ASP A 62 43.47 -5.76 13.91
C ASP A 62 44.74 -5.01 13.45
N PRO A 63 45.78 -5.74 13.01
CA PRO A 63 47.09 -5.17 12.71
C PRO A 63 47.17 -4.71 11.24
N SER A 64 46.53 -3.59 10.90
CA SER A 64 46.71 -3.00 9.55
C SER A 64 47.28 -1.58 9.57
N ASN A 65 47.66 -1.04 10.73
CA ASN A 65 48.30 0.29 10.83
C ASN A 65 49.28 0.46 12.00
N LYS A 66 49.91 -0.61 12.48
CA LYS A 66 50.97 -0.49 13.50
C LYS A 66 52.32 -0.77 12.85
N ASN A 67 53.02 0.31 12.49
CA ASN A 67 54.45 0.26 12.23
C ASN A 67 55.12 -0.44 13.42
N GLY A 68 55.70 -1.61 13.17
CA GLY A 68 56.48 -2.31 14.17
C GLY A 68 57.59 -1.38 14.65
N ASN A 69 57.59 -1.09 15.95
CA ASN A 69 58.71 -0.62 16.79
C ASN A 69 58.16 -0.08 18.13
N GLY A 70 57.39 -0.88 18.86
CA GLY A 70 57.03 -0.59 20.25
C GLY A 70 57.33 -1.81 21.11
N GLU A 71 58.30 -1.70 22.00
CA GLU A 71 58.73 -2.75 22.94
C GLU A 71 57.54 -3.25 23.78
N ASP A 72 57.24 -4.56 23.69
CA ASP A 72 56.30 -5.24 24.57
C ASP A 72 56.86 -5.25 26.00
N THR A 73 56.35 -4.35 26.85
CA THR A 73 56.76 -4.21 28.26
C THR A 73 55.67 -4.63 29.25
N GLY A 74 54.57 -5.26 28.80
CA GLY A 74 53.44 -5.66 29.64
C GLY A 74 52.98 -7.11 29.45
N SER A 75 52.34 -7.69 30.47
CA SER A 75 51.81 -9.07 30.47
C SER A 75 50.56 -9.28 29.61
N PHE A 76 50.05 -8.23 28.94
CA PHE A 76 48.85 -8.26 28.09
C PHE A 76 49.18 -7.75 26.68
N LYS A 77 48.61 -8.41 25.65
CA LYS A 77 48.82 -8.07 24.24
C LYS A 77 48.21 -6.72 23.86
N TYR A 78 47.12 -6.33 24.51
CA TYR A 78 46.47 -5.03 24.31
C TYR A 78 46.17 -4.38 25.66
N GLU A 79 46.66 -3.17 25.88
CA GLU A 79 46.27 -2.32 27.01
C GLU A 79 45.53 -1.09 26.50
N TRP A 80 44.34 -0.85 27.04
CA TRP A 80 43.52 0.32 26.72
C TRP A 80 43.13 1.03 28.01
N ALA A 81 43.10 2.36 27.99
CA ALA A 81 42.72 3.17 29.13
C ALA A 81 41.70 4.24 28.75
N THR A 82 40.89 4.65 29.73
CA THR A 82 39.94 5.74 29.59
C THR A 82 40.65 7.07 29.28
N VAL A 83 40.17 7.77 28.27
CA VAL A 83 40.52 9.17 27.96
C VAL A 83 39.24 9.98 28.01
N TYR A 84 39.34 11.22 28.52
CA TYR A 84 38.21 12.16 28.57
C TYR A 84 38.26 13.09 27.36
N ASP A 85 37.13 13.26 26.70
CA ASP A 85 37.00 14.16 25.56
C ASP A 85 36.56 15.57 26.01
N ASP A 86 36.81 16.58 25.18
CA ASP A 86 36.57 18.00 25.51
C ASP A 86 35.08 18.34 25.76
N ASP A 87 34.17 17.49 25.29
CA ASP A 87 32.71 17.61 25.44
C ASP A 87 32.16 16.91 26.70
N GLY A 88 33.04 16.30 27.50
CA GLY A 88 32.70 15.69 28.78
C GLY A 88 32.34 14.21 28.75
N SER A 89 32.50 13.49 27.63
CA SER A 89 32.50 12.01 27.63
C SER A 89 33.83 11.39 28.01
N TRP A 90 33.84 10.07 27.91
CA TRP A 90 35.02 9.27 27.91
C TRP A 90 34.97 8.19 26.82
N SER A 91 36.14 7.81 26.32
CA SER A 91 36.34 6.72 25.36
C SER A 91 37.55 5.87 25.75
N LEU A 92 37.68 4.69 25.15
CA LEU A 92 38.87 3.84 25.33
C LEU A 92 39.89 4.13 24.24
N VAL A 93 41.15 4.34 24.64
CA VAL A 93 42.29 4.53 23.72
C VAL A 93 43.42 3.55 24.09
N ASP A 94 44.16 3.07 23.08
CA ASP A 94 45.37 2.27 23.28
C ASP A 94 46.34 3.03 24.21
N ALA A 95 46.73 2.41 25.32
CA ALA A 95 47.52 3.06 26.36
C ALA A 95 48.87 3.59 25.84
N ARG A 96 49.39 3.03 24.75
CA ARG A 96 50.62 3.48 24.07
C ARG A 96 50.48 4.83 23.37
N ASN A 97 49.25 5.24 23.05
CA ASN A 97 48.96 6.46 22.29
C ASN A 97 48.62 7.65 23.20
N ILE A 98 48.58 7.47 24.52
CA ILE A 98 48.27 8.52 25.48
C ILE A 98 49.50 9.42 25.66
N LYS A 99 49.44 10.65 25.15
CA LYS A 99 50.51 11.65 25.32
C LYS A 99 50.45 12.21 26.75
N HIS A 100 51.54 12.07 27.51
CA HIS A 100 51.61 12.47 28.93
C HIS A 100 51.68 14.00 29.19
N ASP A 101 51.64 14.86 28.16
CA ASP A 101 52.02 16.27 28.27
C ASP A 101 50.89 17.27 28.56
N ASN A 102 49.64 16.84 28.79
CA ASN A 102 48.53 17.79 29.03
C ASN A 102 47.77 17.52 30.35
N PRO A 103 48.06 18.25 31.45
CA PRO A 103 47.48 17.99 32.77
C PRO A 103 45.97 18.27 32.87
N SER A 104 45.37 18.96 31.89
CA SER A 104 43.92 19.18 31.78
C SER A 104 43.15 17.99 31.21
N SER A 105 43.79 17.09 30.44
CA SER A 105 43.14 15.94 29.78
C SER A 105 42.90 14.73 30.72
N ASN A 106 43.49 14.73 31.91
CA ASN A 106 43.37 13.65 32.89
C ASN A 106 42.38 13.97 34.04
N LEU A 107 41.72 15.14 34.03
CA LEU A 107 40.78 15.53 35.07
C LEU A 107 39.37 15.03 34.73
N MET A 108 38.93 13.98 35.43
CA MET A 108 37.58 13.42 35.26
C MET A 108 36.49 14.51 35.36
N PRO A 109 35.61 14.66 34.34
CA PRO A 109 34.52 15.62 34.35
C PRO A 109 33.61 15.49 35.58
N ARG A 110 33.11 16.63 36.09
CA ARG A 110 32.29 16.66 37.34
C ARG A 110 31.02 15.80 37.25
N GLN A 111 30.43 15.64 36.07
CA GLN A 111 29.24 14.83 35.85
C GLN A 111 29.57 13.33 35.91
N ILE A 112 30.63 12.89 35.22
CA ILE A 112 31.14 11.51 35.30
C ILE A 112 31.55 11.18 36.73
N LYS A 113 32.21 12.11 37.45
CA LYS A 113 32.58 11.92 38.86
C LYS A 113 31.39 11.64 39.79
N ARG A 114 30.23 12.25 39.53
CA ARG A 114 29.01 12.02 40.32
C ARG A 114 28.36 10.67 40.02
N ASN A 115 28.48 10.20 38.77
CA ASN A 115 27.86 8.97 38.28
C ASN A 115 28.88 7.85 38.00
N GLN A 116 30.12 7.95 38.49
CA GLN A 116 31.22 7.05 38.13
C GLN A 116 30.85 5.58 38.34
N LYS A 117 30.25 5.26 39.49
CA LYS A 117 29.80 3.90 39.80
C LYS A 117 28.74 3.36 38.84
N LEU A 118 27.87 4.24 38.32
CA LEU A 118 26.86 3.88 37.32
C LEU A 118 27.54 3.55 35.98
N HIS A 119 28.51 4.37 35.54
CA HIS A 119 29.31 4.12 34.34
C HIS A 119 30.14 2.84 34.43
N GLU A 120 30.81 2.60 35.56
CA GLU A 120 31.54 1.35 35.81
C GLU A 120 30.61 0.14 35.73
N THR A 121 29.46 0.20 36.40
CA THR A 121 28.49 -0.91 36.40
C THR A 121 27.90 -1.15 35.00
N ALA A 122 27.56 -0.09 34.27
CA ALA A 122 27.07 -0.18 32.91
C ALA A 122 28.12 -0.77 31.96
N PHE A 123 29.39 -0.40 32.11
CA PHE A 123 30.46 -0.93 31.28
C PHE A 123 30.76 -2.41 31.57
N ILE A 124 30.72 -2.83 32.85
CA ILE A 124 30.81 -4.24 33.24
C ILE A 124 29.66 -5.04 32.63
N ASN A 125 28.42 -4.52 32.71
CA ASN A 125 27.24 -5.17 32.14
C ASN A 125 27.35 -5.28 30.61
N PHE A 126 27.75 -4.18 29.95
CA PHE A 126 27.99 -4.12 28.51
C PHE A 126 28.99 -5.20 28.06
N ILE A 127 30.19 -5.25 28.65
CA ILE A 127 31.19 -6.28 28.35
C ILE A 127 30.68 -7.68 28.72
N GLY A 128 29.91 -7.81 29.81
CA GLY A 128 29.29 -9.06 30.23
C GLY A 128 28.37 -9.66 29.19
N THR A 129 27.67 -8.84 28.39
CA THR A 129 26.81 -9.33 27.30
C THR A 129 27.60 -10.13 26.26
N PHE A 130 28.88 -9.81 26.03
CA PHE A 130 29.73 -10.51 25.05
C PHE A 130 30.09 -11.92 25.52
N TYR A 131 29.99 -12.18 26.83
CA TYR A 131 30.22 -13.48 27.44
C TYR A 131 28.91 -14.23 27.77
N GLY A 132 27.77 -13.73 27.27
CA GLY A 132 26.45 -14.30 27.58
C GLY A 132 26.05 -14.18 29.05
N LYS A 133 26.67 -13.27 29.83
CA LYS A 133 26.26 -13.04 31.22
C LYS A 133 24.96 -12.25 31.26
N LEU A 134 24.03 -12.71 32.10
CA LEU A 134 22.82 -11.96 32.43
C LEU A 134 23.21 -10.73 33.26
N TRP A 135 22.52 -9.61 33.06
CA TRP A 135 22.78 -8.35 33.75
C TRP A 135 21.49 -7.71 34.27
N VAL A 136 21.57 -7.11 35.45
CA VAL A 136 20.41 -6.50 36.12
C VAL A 136 20.23 -5.06 35.63
N ILE A 137 19.05 -4.76 35.10
CA ILE A 137 18.63 -3.42 34.72
C ILE A 137 18.07 -2.74 35.96
N LYS A 138 18.81 -1.79 36.53
CA LYS A 138 18.39 -1.09 37.77
C LYS A 138 17.33 -0.02 37.53
N ASN A 139 17.49 0.74 36.45
CA ASN A 139 16.67 1.90 36.09
C ASN A 139 16.86 2.25 34.61
N THR A 140 16.06 3.20 34.12
CA THR A 140 16.08 3.68 32.74
C THR A 140 17.43 4.29 32.38
N GLU A 141 18.09 4.99 33.31
CA GLU A 141 19.40 5.60 33.09
C GLU A 141 20.49 4.54 32.86
N ALA A 142 20.47 3.42 33.59
CA ALA A 142 21.41 2.33 33.39
C ALA A 142 21.21 1.64 32.03
N LEU A 143 19.96 1.44 31.60
CA LEU A 143 19.65 0.87 30.29
C LEU A 143 20.10 1.80 29.16
N GLN A 144 19.83 3.10 29.30
CA GLN A 144 20.27 4.12 28.35
C GLN A 144 21.79 4.08 28.18
N LEU A 145 22.53 4.07 29.29
CA LEU A 145 23.99 4.10 29.25
C LEU A 145 24.60 2.85 28.61
N VAL A 146 24.05 1.65 28.88
CA VAL A 146 24.48 0.41 28.20
C VAL A 146 24.18 0.47 26.70
N THR A 147 23.03 1.04 26.33
CA THR A 147 22.65 1.22 24.91
C THR A 147 23.58 2.20 24.20
N GLU A 148 23.95 3.31 24.85
CA GLU A 148 24.91 4.30 24.32
C GLU A 148 26.31 3.70 24.14
N LEU A 149 26.79 2.92 25.13
CA LEU A 149 28.05 2.18 25.00
C LEU A 149 28.00 1.18 23.84
N ALA A 150 26.89 0.46 23.70
CA ALA A 150 26.71 -0.51 22.62
C ALA A 150 26.66 0.16 21.25
N ASP A 151 26.06 1.33 21.13
CA ASP A 151 26.06 2.10 19.89
C ASP A 151 27.48 2.59 19.54
N TYR A 152 28.16 3.23 20.50
CA TYR A 152 29.52 3.74 20.32
C TYR A 152 30.52 2.63 19.93
N TYR A 153 30.50 1.51 20.65
CA TYR A 153 31.37 0.37 20.38
C TYR A 153 30.81 -0.58 19.31
N CYS A 154 29.76 -0.20 18.56
CA CYS A 154 29.19 -0.97 17.46
C CYS A 154 28.83 -2.43 17.83
N ALA A 155 28.05 -2.58 18.91
CA ALA A 155 27.70 -3.84 19.58
C ALA A 155 26.22 -3.90 20.03
N LEU A 156 25.32 -3.12 19.40
CA LEU A 156 23.88 -3.14 19.69
C LEU A 156 23.25 -4.56 19.59
N PRO A 157 23.59 -5.41 18.60
CA PRO A 157 22.95 -6.73 18.47
C PRO A 157 23.19 -7.68 19.65
N VAL A 158 24.38 -7.68 20.25
CA VAL A 158 24.67 -8.56 21.40
C VAL A 158 23.97 -8.07 22.67
N VAL A 159 23.86 -6.75 22.84
CA VAL A 159 23.10 -6.17 23.95
C VAL A 159 21.61 -6.46 23.79
N SER A 160 21.06 -6.27 22.59
CA SER A 160 19.68 -6.62 22.26
C SER A 160 19.34 -8.07 22.63
N LYS A 161 20.16 -9.04 22.19
CA LYS A 161 19.99 -10.47 22.51
C LYS A 161 20.02 -10.77 24.01
N SER A 162 20.76 -9.98 24.79
CA SER A 162 20.83 -10.13 26.25
C SER A 162 19.60 -9.60 26.99
N MET A 163 18.76 -8.78 26.34
CA MET A 163 17.64 -8.06 26.98
C MET A 163 16.59 -9.00 27.55
N HIS A 164 16.24 -10.08 26.84
CA HIS A 164 15.23 -11.03 27.31
C HIS A 164 15.59 -11.62 28.70
N GLY A 165 16.84 -12.07 28.84
CA GLY A 165 17.35 -12.54 30.13
C GLY A 165 17.55 -11.42 31.15
N GLY A 166 17.90 -10.22 30.70
CA GLY A 166 18.01 -9.02 31.55
C GLY A 166 16.67 -8.61 32.19
N PHE A 167 15.58 -8.64 31.41
CA PHE A 167 14.22 -8.39 31.92
C PHE A 167 13.78 -9.45 32.93
N PHE A 168 14.06 -10.73 32.65
CA PHE A 168 13.71 -11.84 33.54
C PHE A 168 14.30 -11.67 34.95
N ILE A 169 15.56 -11.21 35.06
CA ILE A 169 16.21 -10.98 36.36
C ILE A 169 15.97 -9.56 36.94
N SER A 170 15.20 -8.72 36.24
CA SER A 170 14.93 -7.32 36.63
C SER A 170 13.42 -7.03 36.77
N PRO A 171 12.66 -7.81 37.57
CA PRO A 171 11.20 -7.65 37.67
C PRO A 171 10.78 -6.28 38.21
N GLU A 172 11.58 -5.69 39.10
CA GLU A 172 11.31 -4.35 39.66
C GLU A 172 11.48 -3.22 38.64
N PHE A 173 12.37 -3.39 37.66
CA PHE A 173 12.47 -2.47 36.53
C PHE A 173 11.26 -2.61 35.61
N CYS A 174 10.89 -3.86 35.28
CA CYS A 174 9.77 -4.16 34.41
C CYS A 174 8.44 -3.56 34.93
N LYS A 175 8.21 -3.62 36.25
CA LYS A 175 7.06 -2.97 36.90
C LYS A 175 7.05 -1.44 36.77
N ARG A 176 8.22 -0.82 36.68
CA ARG A 176 8.36 0.64 36.60
C ARG A 176 8.23 1.20 35.18
N ILE A 177 8.29 0.36 34.14
CA ILE A 177 8.20 0.79 32.73
C ILE A 177 6.92 1.60 32.50
N PHE A 178 5.77 1.12 33.00
CA PHE A 178 4.47 1.78 32.84
C PHE A 178 4.46 3.24 33.35
N PHE A 179 5.18 3.48 34.46
CA PHE A 179 5.24 4.76 35.18
C PHE A 179 6.46 5.63 34.81
N SER A 180 7.30 5.17 33.87
CA SER A 180 8.53 5.85 33.46
C SER A 180 8.29 6.78 32.26
N ASN A 181 9.33 7.52 31.86
CA ASN A 181 9.29 8.31 30.63
C ASN A 181 9.15 7.38 29.40
N LYS A 182 7.92 7.27 28.90
CA LYS A 182 7.53 6.37 27.80
C LYS A 182 8.30 6.67 26.51
N LEU A 183 8.53 7.96 26.21
CA LEU A 183 9.24 8.38 24.99
C LEU A 183 10.71 7.98 25.02
N THR A 184 11.39 8.14 26.16
CA THR A 184 12.79 7.70 26.31
C THR A 184 12.90 6.19 26.15
N LEU A 185 12.03 5.42 26.81
CA LEU A 185 12.07 3.96 26.72
C LEU A 185 11.68 3.44 25.34
N LEU A 186 10.74 4.09 24.65
CA LEU A 186 10.38 3.76 23.27
C LEU A 186 11.56 3.98 22.31
N ASN A 187 12.30 5.08 22.47
CA ASN A 187 13.52 5.35 21.71
C ASN A 187 14.63 4.32 21.99
N LEU A 188 14.77 3.87 23.24
CA LEU A 188 15.70 2.80 23.58
C LEU A 188 15.27 1.47 22.99
N ALA A 189 13.97 1.16 23.00
CA ALA A 189 13.41 -0.03 22.39
C ALA A 189 13.69 -0.09 20.88
N LEU A 190 13.61 1.05 20.18
CA LEU A 190 13.94 1.18 18.76
C LEU A 190 15.42 0.93 18.47
N ARG A 191 16.32 1.54 19.25
CA ARG A 191 17.78 1.37 19.07
C ARG A 191 18.23 -0.05 19.34
N LEU A 192 17.66 -0.67 20.38
CA LEU A 192 17.94 -2.06 20.74
C LEU A 192 17.13 -3.05 19.91
N ARG A 193 16.12 -2.61 19.15
CA ARG A 193 15.15 -3.48 18.46
C ARG A 193 14.55 -4.55 19.38
N SER A 194 14.15 -4.16 20.60
CA SER A 194 13.53 -5.07 21.59
C SER A 194 12.01 -5.07 21.43
N PRO A 195 11.39 -6.18 20.96
CA PRO A 195 9.95 -6.25 20.78
C PRO A 195 9.18 -6.13 22.10
N GLU A 196 9.72 -6.72 23.17
CA GLU A 196 9.05 -6.73 24.47
C GLU A 196 8.96 -5.32 25.07
N LEU A 197 10.07 -4.57 25.02
CA LEU A 197 10.09 -3.19 25.51
C LEU A 197 9.25 -2.28 24.63
N PHE A 198 9.29 -2.49 23.31
CA PHE A 198 8.54 -1.67 22.35
C PHE A 198 7.04 -1.81 22.54
N ARG A 199 6.52 -3.05 22.59
CA ARG A 199 5.09 -3.31 22.78
C ARG A 199 4.58 -2.72 24.08
N GLU A 200 5.31 -2.95 25.17
CA GLU A 200 4.95 -2.40 26.48
C GLU A 200 4.85 -0.86 26.42
N CYS A 201 5.89 -0.19 25.89
CA CYS A 201 5.93 1.27 25.81
C CYS A 201 4.87 1.84 24.85
N MET A 202 4.59 1.17 23.74
CA MET A 202 3.62 1.62 22.75
C MET A 202 2.19 1.51 23.29
N ILE A 203 1.81 0.36 23.89
CA ILE A 203 0.49 0.19 24.56
C ILE A 203 0.33 1.25 25.65
N CYS A 204 1.38 1.47 26.45
CA CYS A 204 1.41 2.50 27.48
C CYS A 204 1.22 3.93 26.96
N LEU A 205 1.59 4.21 25.71
CA LEU A 205 1.48 5.52 25.07
C LEU A 205 0.08 5.73 24.48
N VAL A 206 -0.41 4.76 23.70
CA VAL A 206 -1.70 4.85 22.99
C VAL A 206 -2.90 4.64 23.88
N GLY A 207 -2.71 3.92 24.99
CA GLY A 207 -3.78 3.59 25.92
C GLY A 207 -4.35 4.78 26.69
N ARG A 208 -3.66 5.92 26.74
CA ARG A 208 -4.07 7.08 27.54
C ARG A 208 -5.28 7.79 26.92
N TRP A 209 -6.41 7.74 27.61
CA TRP A 209 -7.70 8.25 27.14
C TRP A 209 -8.09 9.62 27.71
N GLN A 210 -7.38 10.12 28.72
CA GLN A 210 -7.60 11.47 29.27
C GLN A 210 -6.32 12.29 29.24
N ASP A 211 -6.40 13.40 28.50
CA ASP A 211 -5.33 14.37 28.45
C ASP A 211 -5.40 15.28 29.67
N ILE A 212 -4.26 15.42 30.35
CA ILE A 212 -4.09 16.47 31.37
C ILE A 212 -3.41 17.61 30.62
N THR A 213 -4.07 18.20 29.62
CA THR A 213 -3.60 19.42 28.97
C THR A 213 -4.03 20.60 29.83
N ARG A 214 -3.18 20.89 30.82
CA ARG A 214 -3.37 21.96 31.81
C ARG A 214 -2.68 23.27 31.46
N GLU A 215 -2.21 23.48 30.23
CA GLU A 215 -1.28 24.58 29.94
C GLU A 215 -1.56 25.45 28.70
N TYR A 216 -2.76 25.45 28.13
CA TYR A 216 -3.11 26.49 27.14
C TYR A 216 -4.42 27.22 27.49
N PRO A 217 -4.42 28.57 27.56
CA PRO A 217 -5.64 29.34 27.68
C PRO A 217 -6.43 29.22 26.36
N VAL A 218 -7.75 29.18 26.53
CA VAL A 218 -8.81 29.21 25.53
C VAL A 218 -8.47 30.18 24.39
N GLU A 219 -8.04 29.67 23.23
CA GLU A 219 -8.07 30.28 21.90
C GLU A 219 -7.33 29.36 20.90
N SER A 220 -7.81 28.13 20.72
CA SER A 220 -7.54 27.30 19.54
C SER A 220 -8.45 26.08 19.59
N GLN A 221 -8.90 25.66 18.42
CA GLN A 221 -9.88 24.61 18.14
C GLN A 221 -9.67 23.34 18.98
N PRO A 222 -10.75 22.59 19.30
CA PRO A 222 -10.59 21.25 19.86
C PRO A 222 -9.92 20.36 18.79
N GLU A 223 -8.62 20.09 18.92
CA GLU A 223 -7.94 19.05 18.14
C GLU A 223 -8.61 17.69 18.49
N MET A 224 -9.66 17.32 17.76
CA MET A 224 -10.43 16.07 17.96
C MET A 224 -9.71 14.81 17.43
N LEU A 225 -8.50 14.95 16.87
CA LEU A 225 -7.71 13.86 16.32
C LEU A 225 -6.59 13.47 17.30
N TYR A 226 -6.55 12.21 17.73
CA TYR A 226 -5.43 11.68 18.51
C TYR A 226 -4.13 11.80 17.69
N ASN A 227 -3.24 12.72 18.09
CA ASN A 227 -1.93 12.88 17.46
C ASN A 227 -0.85 12.98 18.56
N PRO A 228 -0.09 11.90 18.82
CA PRO A 228 0.93 11.91 19.87
C PRO A 228 2.16 12.77 19.51
N LYS A 229 2.19 13.40 18.31
CA LYS A 229 3.25 14.30 17.82
C LYS A 229 4.64 13.65 17.97
N LEU A 230 4.74 12.36 17.64
CA LEU A 230 6.01 11.62 17.69
C LEU A 230 6.93 12.09 16.56
N ALA A 231 8.22 12.26 16.88
CA ALA A 231 9.22 12.74 15.92
C ALA A 231 9.43 11.81 14.71
N ASN A 232 9.03 10.53 14.81
CA ASN A 232 9.09 9.58 13.71
C ASN A 232 7.67 9.41 13.09
N PRO A 233 7.48 9.79 11.81
CA PRO A 233 6.17 9.70 11.14
C PRO A 233 5.57 8.28 11.17
N LYS A 234 6.39 7.25 10.95
CA LYS A 234 5.92 5.85 10.95
C LYS A 234 5.45 5.38 12.33
N LEU A 235 6.11 5.84 13.39
CA LEU A 235 5.67 5.55 14.75
C LEU A 235 4.41 6.32 15.10
N ASN A 236 4.28 7.54 14.60
CA ASN A 236 3.09 8.36 14.79
C ASN A 236 1.88 7.70 14.09
N GLU A 237 2.07 7.23 12.87
CA GLU A 237 1.07 6.48 12.10
C GLU A 237 0.68 5.17 12.81
N LEU A 238 1.64 4.39 13.30
CA LEU A 238 1.36 3.19 14.08
C LEU A 238 0.59 3.51 15.37
N ALA A 239 0.97 4.59 16.07
CA ALA A 239 0.27 5.01 17.28
C ALA A 239 -1.18 5.42 16.99
N ILE A 240 -1.44 6.10 15.87
CA ILE A 240 -2.78 6.44 15.38
C ILE A 240 -3.56 5.17 15.05
N LYS A 241 -2.97 4.24 14.28
CA LYS A 241 -3.57 2.94 13.93
C LYS A 241 -4.01 2.17 15.19
N LEU A 242 -3.14 2.07 16.19
CA LEU A 242 -3.42 1.36 17.44
C LEU A 242 -4.46 2.08 18.30
N HIS A 243 -4.45 3.41 18.33
CA HIS A 243 -5.48 4.17 19.02
C HIS A 243 -6.86 3.99 18.34
N ASN A 244 -6.91 4.02 17.01
CA ASN A 244 -8.13 3.75 16.24
C ASN A 244 -8.63 2.31 16.47
N GLN A 245 -7.73 1.33 16.57
CA GLN A 245 -8.09 -0.03 16.96
C GLN A 245 -8.82 -0.06 18.32
N MET A 246 -8.35 0.71 19.31
CA MET A 246 -9.03 0.85 20.60
C MET A 246 -10.40 1.54 20.46
N CYS A 247 -10.51 2.61 19.68
CA CYS A 247 -11.77 3.31 19.40
C CYS A 247 -12.84 2.36 18.82
N ILE A 248 -12.45 1.52 17.85
CA ILE A 248 -13.33 0.53 17.24
C ILE A 248 -13.85 -0.46 18.29
N ARG A 249 -12.97 -0.98 19.17
CA ARG A 249 -13.36 -1.90 20.25
C ARG A 249 -14.31 -1.23 21.24
N ILE A 250 -14.03 0.02 21.63
CA ILE A 250 -14.89 0.80 22.55
C ILE A 250 -16.28 1.00 21.96
N SER A 251 -16.37 1.41 20.69
CA SER A 251 -17.64 1.60 19.97
C SER A 251 -18.44 0.28 19.85
N ALA A 252 -17.77 -0.83 19.54
CA ALA A 252 -18.38 -2.15 19.52
C ALA A 252 -18.94 -2.54 20.90
N THR A 253 -18.18 -2.34 21.97
CA THR A 253 -18.62 -2.60 23.35
C THR A 253 -19.84 -1.74 23.73
N GLN A 254 -19.85 -0.45 23.38
CA GLN A 254 -21.00 0.43 23.65
C GLN A 254 -22.27 -0.08 22.96
N ARG A 255 -22.18 -0.47 21.69
CA ARG A 255 -23.31 -1.07 20.95
C ARG A 255 -23.81 -2.34 21.62
N GLN A 256 -22.89 -3.18 22.10
CA GLN A 256 -23.25 -4.42 22.78
C GLN A 256 -23.94 -4.17 24.14
N ILE A 257 -23.49 -3.17 24.90
CA ILE A 257 -24.16 -2.75 26.14
C ILE A 257 -25.59 -2.26 25.84
N VAL A 258 -25.78 -1.43 24.81
CA VAL A 258 -27.11 -0.96 24.39
C VAL A 258 -28.01 -2.13 23.99
N PHE A 259 -27.48 -3.07 23.20
CA PHE A 259 -28.20 -4.28 22.81
C PHE A 259 -28.63 -5.11 24.02
N CYS A 260 -27.73 -5.35 24.98
CA CYS A 260 -28.08 -6.06 26.22
C CYS A 260 -29.23 -5.37 26.98
N CYS A 261 -29.26 -4.04 27.00
CA CYS A 261 -30.34 -3.27 27.64
C CYS A 261 -31.69 -3.35 26.89
N GLN A 262 -31.67 -3.59 25.58
CA GLN A 262 -32.89 -3.75 24.78
C GLN A 262 -33.52 -5.14 24.95
N VAL A 263 -32.68 -6.16 25.17
CA VAL A 263 -33.10 -7.56 25.26
C VAL A 263 -33.41 -7.98 26.70
N ASP A 264 -32.77 -7.37 27.69
CA ASP A 264 -32.95 -7.69 29.12
C ASP A 264 -33.29 -6.43 29.93
N SER A 265 -34.51 -6.39 30.48
CA SER A 265 -34.96 -5.29 31.34
C SER A 265 -34.14 -5.15 32.62
N ASN A 266 -33.57 -6.25 33.14
CA ASN A 266 -32.68 -6.22 34.29
C ASN A 266 -31.34 -5.54 33.94
N ALA A 267 -30.84 -5.74 32.72
CA ALA A 267 -29.63 -5.07 32.23
C ALA A 267 -29.81 -3.54 32.16
N LEU A 268 -31.00 -3.06 31.78
CA LEU A 268 -31.33 -1.63 31.79
C LEU A 268 -31.29 -1.04 33.21
N GLU A 269 -31.85 -1.73 34.20
CA GLU A 269 -31.81 -1.29 35.60
C GLU A 269 -30.37 -1.27 36.15
N ILE A 270 -29.56 -2.26 35.77
CA ILE A 270 -28.16 -2.36 36.17
C ILE A 270 -27.35 -1.19 35.57
N LYS A 271 -27.52 -0.90 34.26
CA LYS A 271 -26.89 0.25 33.61
C LYS A 271 -27.26 1.56 34.31
N ALA A 272 -28.54 1.77 34.62
CA ALA A 272 -29.00 2.95 35.34
C ALA A 272 -28.39 3.07 36.76
N LYS A 273 -28.22 1.95 37.48
CA LYS A 273 -27.53 1.91 38.78
C LYS A 273 -26.06 2.27 38.67
N ILE A 274 -25.35 1.73 37.66
CA ILE A 274 -23.95 2.05 37.40
C ILE A 274 -23.80 3.53 37.05
N GLU A 275 -24.61 4.05 36.12
CA GLU A 275 -24.61 5.47 35.73
C GLU A 275 -24.90 6.40 36.91
N LYS A 276 -25.87 6.05 37.76
CA LYS A 276 -26.18 6.82 38.98
C LYS A 276 -25.01 6.81 39.97
N CYS A 277 -24.41 5.66 40.24
CA CYS A 277 -23.23 5.55 41.10
C CYS A 277 -22.05 6.37 40.54
N TYR A 278 -21.88 6.35 39.22
CA TYR A 278 -20.85 7.10 38.53
C TYR A 278 -21.05 8.61 38.66
N LEU A 279 -22.29 9.08 38.47
CA LEU A 279 -22.68 10.47 38.62
C LEU A 279 -22.52 10.96 40.07
N GLU A 280 -22.80 10.11 41.06
CA GLU A 280 -22.55 10.39 42.48
C GLU A 280 -21.05 10.47 42.80
N LYS A 281 -20.22 9.57 42.23
CA LYS A 281 -18.74 9.65 42.35
C LYS A 281 -18.18 10.93 41.73
N MET A 282 -18.71 11.39 40.61
CA MET A 282 -18.35 12.68 40.01
C MET A 282 -18.61 13.84 40.97
N LYS A 283 -19.83 13.89 41.55
CA LYS A 283 -20.25 14.94 42.49
C LYS A 283 -19.45 14.94 43.81
N LEU A 284 -19.15 13.77 44.38
CA LEU A 284 -18.32 13.65 45.59
C LEU A 284 -16.89 14.18 45.37
N ARG A 285 -16.29 13.90 44.20
CA ARG A 285 -14.94 14.38 43.84
C ARG A 285 -14.88 15.90 43.64
N GLU A 286 -16.00 16.55 43.29
CA GLU A 286 -16.10 18.02 43.23
C GLU A 286 -16.10 18.66 44.64
N THR A 287 -16.63 17.96 45.65
CA THR A 287 -16.80 18.52 47.01
C THR A 287 -15.61 18.31 47.95
N GLU A 288 -14.77 17.29 47.75
CA GLU A 288 -13.72 16.91 48.70
C GLU A 288 -12.32 17.49 48.42
N GLN A 289 -12.05 18.00 47.21
CA GLN A 289 -10.73 18.53 46.80
C GLN A 289 -10.88 19.71 45.82
N GLY A 290 -10.49 20.92 46.26
CA GLY A 290 -10.77 22.18 45.57
C GLY A 290 -10.36 22.27 44.10
N VAL A 291 -11.21 22.95 43.30
CA VAL A 291 -11.07 23.51 41.93
C VAL A 291 -10.49 22.59 40.82
N TYR A 292 -9.99 21.40 41.13
CA TYR A 292 -9.04 20.73 40.24
C TYR A 292 -9.01 19.19 40.39
N ARG A 293 -10.12 18.47 40.09
CA ARG A 293 -10.20 17.08 39.54
C ARG A 293 -11.60 16.45 39.74
N GLY A 294 -12.61 16.91 38.99
CA GLY A 294 -13.96 16.29 38.96
C GLY A 294 -14.16 15.19 37.91
N GLN A 295 -13.13 14.85 37.12
CA GLN A 295 -13.29 13.93 35.98
C GLN A 295 -13.09 12.47 36.40
N VAL A 296 -14.02 11.62 35.95
CA VAL A 296 -13.94 10.16 36.07
C VAL A 296 -13.64 9.62 34.67
N SER A 297 -12.77 8.63 34.57
CA SER A 297 -12.17 8.22 33.31
C SER A 297 -13.00 7.19 32.53
N LEU A 298 -12.96 7.20 31.20
CA LEU A 298 -13.75 6.25 30.42
C LEU A 298 -13.39 4.76 30.73
N PRO A 299 -12.12 4.38 30.98
CA PRO A 299 -11.80 3.03 31.42
C PRO A 299 -12.41 2.68 32.79
N GLU A 300 -12.42 3.61 33.76
CA GLU A 300 -13.08 3.44 35.07
C GLU A 300 -14.59 3.21 34.92
N TYR A 301 -15.23 3.79 33.90
CA TYR A 301 -16.66 3.58 33.60
C TYR A 301 -16.92 2.17 33.13
N PHE A 302 -16.16 1.70 32.15
CA PHE A 302 -16.31 0.34 31.61
C PHE A 302 -15.92 -0.74 32.61
N GLN A 303 -14.96 -0.47 33.50
CA GLN A 303 -14.63 -1.39 34.58
C GLN A 303 -15.82 -1.64 35.51
N ALA A 304 -16.65 -0.63 35.79
CA ALA A 304 -17.85 -0.80 36.62
C ALA A 304 -18.86 -1.80 36.00
N PHE A 305 -18.92 -1.89 34.66
CA PHE A 305 -19.71 -2.92 33.97
C PHE A 305 -19.07 -4.30 34.03
N GLY A 306 -17.74 -4.38 34.11
CA GLY A 306 -17.00 -5.64 34.24
C GLY A 306 -17.05 -6.24 35.64
N GLU A 307 -17.19 -5.39 36.67
CA GLU A 307 -17.30 -5.78 38.08
C GLU A 307 -18.74 -6.05 38.53
N GLU A 308 -19.69 -5.95 37.60
CA GLU A 308 -21.11 -6.15 37.83
C GLU A 308 -21.44 -7.61 38.19
N SER A 309 -22.23 -7.80 39.25
CA SER A 309 -22.44 -9.11 39.87
C SER A 309 -23.34 -10.08 39.08
N SER A 310 -24.16 -9.58 38.14
CA SER A 310 -25.00 -10.41 37.25
C SER A 310 -24.23 -10.95 36.02
N GLY A 311 -23.09 -10.35 35.67
CA GLY A 311 -22.20 -10.81 34.60
C GLY A 311 -22.72 -10.57 33.18
N VAL A 312 -23.90 -9.93 33.02
CA VAL A 312 -24.53 -9.69 31.70
C VAL A 312 -23.66 -8.79 30.83
N PHE A 313 -23.00 -7.80 31.42
CA PHE A 313 -22.10 -6.89 30.72
C PHE A 313 -20.63 -7.34 30.70
N ALA A 314 -20.24 -8.28 31.56
CA ALA A 314 -18.85 -8.71 31.70
C ALA A 314 -18.27 -9.24 30.37
N ARG A 315 -19.07 -9.95 29.57
CA ARG A 315 -18.65 -10.38 28.23
C ARG A 315 -18.48 -9.20 27.26
N ALA A 316 -19.38 -8.22 27.31
CA ALA A 316 -19.36 -7.07 26.41
C ALA A 316 -18.13 -6.17 26.62
N VAL A 317 -17.68 -6.01 27.86
CA VAL A 317 -16.51 -5.19 28.20
C VAL A 317 -15.20 -5.99 28.26
N SER A 318 -15.24 -7.32 28.16
CA SER A 318 -14.06 -8.17 28.35
C SER A 318 -12.91 -7.85 27.38
N ASP A 319 -13.24 -7.48 26.14
CA ASP A 319 -12.25 -7.18 25.11
C ASP A 319 -11.53 -5.84 25.39
N ILE A 320 -12.28 -4.78 25.75
CA ILE A 320 -11.68 -3.46 26.03
C ILE A 320 -10.95 -3.40 27.37
N LEU A 321 -11.30 -4.27 28.33
CA LEU A 321 -10.63 -4.37 29.63
C LEU A 321 -9.46 -5.38 29.64
N LYS A 322 -9.21 -6.04 28.50
CA LYS A 322 -8.08 -6.95 28.33
C LYS A 322 -6.75 -6.20 28.52
N ASN A 323 -5.80 -6.87 29.15
CA ASN A 323 -4.46 -6.35 29.37
C ASN A 323 -3.46 -7.08 28.46
N GLU A 324 -2.97 -6.38 27.44
CA GLU A 324 -1.97 -6.83 26.48
C GLU A 324 -0.52 -6.45 26.87
N LEU A 325 -0.32 -5.88 28.06
CA LEU A 325 1.02 -5.62 28.56
C LEU A 325 1.80 -6.93 28.77
N ILE A 326 3.08 -6.89 28.46
CA ILE A 326 3.99 -8.05 28.55
C ILE A 326 4.46 -8.20 29.99
N PHE A 327 4.91 -7.10 30.58
CA PHE A 327 5.51 -7.10 31.91
C PHE A 327 4.49 -6.89 33.03
N ASN A 328 3.51 -6.02 32.79
CA ASN A 328 2.57 -5.56 33.80
C ASN A 328 1.20 -6.25 33.70
N LYS A 329 1.19 -7.58 33.54
CA LYS A 329 -0.04 -8.40 33.39
C LYS A 329 -1.01 -8.32 34.56
N SER A 330 -0.56 -7.89 35.73
CA SER A 330 -1.41 -7.67 36.91
C SER A 330 -2.22 -6.37 36.85
N LEU A 331 -1.91 -5.45 35.93
CA LEU A 331 -2.69 -4.23 35.75
C LEU A 331 -4.06 -4.54 35.13
N ARG A 332 -5.07 -3.76 35.49
CA ARG A 332 -6.38 -3.79 34.87
C ARG A 332 -6.72 -2.37 34.40
N ALA A 333 -7.32 -2.27 33.22
CA ALA A 333 -7.80 -0.99 32.71
C ALA A 333 -8.83 -0.40 33.68
N GLY A 334 -8.65 0.87 34.06
CA GLY A 334 -9.54 1.57 35.01
C GLY A 334 -9.25 1.39 36.51
N ASP A 335 -8.32 0.50 36.91
CA ASP A 335 -8.21 0.05 38.30
C ASP A 335 -7.80 1.16 39.28
N ILE A 336 -8.43 1.17 40.46
CA ILE A 336 -8.29 2.19 41.51
C ILE A 336 -7.31 1.73 42.62
N LEU A 337 -7.05 0.43 42.76
CA LEU A 337 -6.40 -0.13 43.94
C LEU A 337 -5.08 -0.86 43.64
N PHE A 338 -3.97 -0.12 43.65
CA PHE A 338 -2.69 -0.69 44.05
C PHE A 338 -2.41 -0.40 45.53
N PRO A 339 -2.18 -1.42 46.37
CA PRO A 339 -1.77 -1.20 47.75
C PRO A 339 -0.33 -0.66 47.76
N GLY A 340 -0.16 0.60 48.15
CA GLY A 340 1.13 1.13 48.56
C GLY A 340 1.92 1.94 47.51
N LYS A 341 1.28 2.90 46.83
CA LYS A 341 1.81 4.26 46.53
C LYS A 341 0.88 4.97 45.52
N THR A 342 0.85 6.29 45.62
CA THR A 342 0.03 7.24 44.87
C THR A 342 0.30 7.24 43.36
N HIS A 343 -0.23 6.27 42.62
CA HIS A 343 -0.22 6.31 41.15
C HIS A 343 -1.66 6.30 40.64
N LYS A 344 -2.26 7.49 40.53
CA LYS A 344 -3.60 7.73 39.93
C LYS A 344 -3.61 7.56 38.40
N ASP A 345 -2.54 7.02 37.81
CA ASP A 345 -2.27 7.13 36.36
C ASP A 345 -2.85 5.97 35.54
N VAL A 346 -3.13 4.80 36.13
CA VAL A 346 -3.70 3.64 35.40
C VAL A 346 -5.18 3.84 35.05
N GLN A 347 -5.91 4.63 35.85
CA GLN A 347 -7.35 4.87 35.69
C GLN A 347 -7.68 5.37 34.29
N SER A 348 -6.84 6.22 33.71
CA SER A 348 -7.06 6.80 32.39
C SER A 348 -6.57 5.95 31.21
N HIS A 349 -6.20 4.67 31.40
CA HIS A 349 -5.64 3.85 30.33
C HIS A 349 -6.51 2.64 29.93
N PHE A 350 -6.70 2.45 28.63
CA PHE A 350 -7.02 1.16 28.02
C PHE A 350 -5.74 0.41 27.70
N LEU A 351 -5.74 -0.92 27.86
CA LEU A 351 -4.54 -1.76 27.72
C LEU A 351 -4.73 -2.86 26.65
N CYS A 352 -5.73 -2.72 25.79
CA CYS A 352 -6.22 -3.76 24.87
C CYS A 352 -5.70 -3.64 23.43
N ALA A 353 -4.71 -2.80 23.16
CA ALA A 353 -4.11 -2.71 21.83
C ALA A 353 -3.23 -3.93 21.55
N GLU A 354 -3.40 -4.49 20.35
CA GLU A 354 -2.65 -5.65 19.90
C GLU A 354 -1.60 -5.23 18.88
N ILE A 355 -0.33 -5.52 19.18
CA ILE A 355 0.81 -5.20 18.33
C ILE A 355 1.46 -6.50 17.87
N LYS A 356 1.28 -6.86 16.61
CA LYS A 356 1.85 -8.09 16.04
C LYS A 356 3.33 -7.92 15.71
N ASP A 357 4.00 -8.99 15.30
CA ASP A 357 5.40 -8.94 14.85
C ASP A 357 5.53 -8.09 13.56
N GLU A 358 4.53 -8.15 12.68
CA GLU A 358 4.45 -7.36 11.42
C GLU A 358 4.31 -5.85 11.65
N ASP A 359 3.81 -5.44 12.81
CA ASP A 359 3.66 -4.02 13.17
C ASP A 359 4.97 -3.42 13.73
N LEU A 360 6.03 -4.21 13.92
CA LEU A 360 7.31 -3.71 14.41
C LEU A 360 8.04 -2.91 13.32
N PRO A 361 8.70 -1.79 13.68
CA PRO A 361 9.37 -0.94 12.69
C PRO A 361 10.71 -1.50 12.19
N TRP A 362 11.02 -2.77 12.49
CA TRP A 362 12.20 -3.50 12.05
C TRP A 362 11.85 -4.98 11.78
N ASP A 363 12.63 -5.63 10.92
CA ASP A 363 12.52 -7.08 10.70
C ASP A 363 13.17 -7.85 11.86
N LEU A 364 12.44 -8.82 12.43
CA LEU A 364 12.92 -9.70 13.50
C LEU A 364 14.03 -10.66 13.03
N ASN A 365 14.09 -10.95 11.73
CA ASN A 365 15.11 -11.83 11.15
C ASN A 365 16.41 -11.09 10.82
N GLU A 366 16.41 -9.75 10.83
CA GLU A 366 17.60 -8.95 10.57
C GLU A 366 18.54 -8.97 11.78
N THR A 367 19.73 -9.55 11.61
CA THR A 367 20.69 -9.75 12.71
C THR A 367 21.92 -8.82 12.67
N ASP A 368 22.08 -8.03 11.61
CA ASP A 368 23.21 -7.11 11.41
C ASP A 368 22.75 -5.73 10.90
N TRP A 369 22.21 -4.91 11.81
CA TRP A 369 21.66 -3.58 11.49
C TRP A 369 22.63 -2.41 11.73
N LEU A 370 23.94 -2.69 11.78
CA LEU A 370 24.97 -1.70 12.11
C LEU A 370 25.22 -0.64 11.00
N ARG A 371 24.53 -0.70 9.85
CA ARG A 371 24.69 0.25 8.74
C ARG A 371 23.67 1.38 8.68
N GLU A 372 22.49 1.26 9.30
CA GLU A 372 21.38 2.21 9.07
C GLU A 372 21.23 3.31 10.13
N ALA A 373 21.82 3.15 11.32
CA ALA A 373 21.69 4.10 12.43
C ALA A 373 22.27 5.50 12.14
N GLY A 374 23.07 5.65 11.06
CA GLY A 374 23.68 6.91 10.66
C GLY A 374 22.85 7.80 9.72
N SER A 375 21.68 7.37 9.22
CA SER A 375 21.04 8.08 8.08
C SER A 375 19.57 8.42 8.20
N ARG A 376 18.83 7.97 9.23
CA ARG A 376 17.40 8.33 9.38
C ARG A 376 17.00 8.51 10.83
N LEU A 377 17.13 9.75 11.33
CA LEU A 377 16.30 10.40 12.36
C LEU A 377 16.92 11.78 12.64
N HIS A 378 16.41 12.81 11.97
CA HIS A 378 16.87 14.20 12.16
C HIS A 378 15.75 15.00 12.85
N LEU A 379 16.05 15.48 14.07
CA LEU A 379 15.44 16.61 14.85
C LEU A 379 14.16 16.29 15.66
N THR A 380 13.96 16.69 16.93
CA THR A 380 14.58 17.71 17.81
C THR A 380 14.58 17.31 19.29
N LEU A 381 15.77 17.18 19.91
CA LEU A 381 16.14 17.59 21.28
C LEU A 381 17.52 16.99 21.56
N TRP A 382 18.59 17.76 21.31
CA TRP A 382 19.81 17.88 22.13
C TRP A 382 20.90 18.66 21.39
N SER A 383 21.37 19.71 22.06
CA SER A 383 22.42 20.64 21.68
C SER A 383 23.69 20.40 22.49
N SER A 384 24.17 19.16 22.51
CA SER A 384 25.48 18.83 23.06
C SER A 384 25.94 17.51 22.44
N TRP A 385 26.70 17.64 21.33
CA TRP A 385 27.70 16.72 20.75
C TRP A 385 27.73 16.81 19.21
N PRO A 386 28.82 17.28 18.57
CA PRO A 386 28.86 17.46 17.13
C PRO A 386 29.61 16.37 16.34
N ARG A 387 29.03 16.09 15.17
CA ARG A 387 29.56 15.65 13.87
C ARG A 387 31.09 15.50 13.72
N ILE A 388 31.50 14.38 13.10
CA ILE A 388 32.83 14.20 12.50
C ILE A 388 32.99 15.13 11.28
N PRO A 389 34.04 15.97 11.19
CA PRO A 389 34.35 16.73 9.99
C PRO A 389 35.12 15.86 8.96
N ARG A 390 34.66 15.85 7.70
CA ARG A 390 35.46 15.37 6.57
C ARG A 390 36.55 16.42 6.28
N ARG A 391 37.82 16.07 6.54
CA ARG A 391 38.97 16.79 5.99
C ARG A 391 39.41 16.11 4.70
N VAL A 392 39.33 16.88 3.62
CA VAL A 392 39.99 16.62 2.34
C VAL A 392 41.50 16.58 2.58
N SER A 393 42.14 15.49 2.19
CA SER A 393 43.57 15.43 1.91
C SER A 393 43.78 14.65 0.62
N THR A 394 44.27 15.38 -0.36
CA THR A 394 44.71 14.97 -1.69
C THR A 394 45.79 13.90 -1.68
N GLY A 395 45.70 12.95 -2.62
CA GLY A 395 46.86 12.26 -3.21
C GLY A 395 47.22 10.90 -2.61
N ALA A 396 46.59 9.84 -3.11
CA ALA A 396 47.24 8.54 -3.31
C ALA A 396 46.40 7.73 -4.32
N ILE A 397 47.03 7.39 -5.44
CA ILE A 397 46.51 6.47 -6.45
C ILE A 397 46.29 5.12 -5.75
N MET A 398 45.04 4.69 -5.63
CA MET A 398 44.69 3.36 -5.11
C MET A 398 43.77 2.67 -6.11
N ASP A 399 44.19 1.46 -6.43
CA ASP A 399 43.75 0.54 -7.46
C ASP A 399 42.23 0.30 -7.44
N GLN A 400 41.57 0.50 -8.59
CA GLN A 400 40.16 0.18 -8.79
C GLN A 400 40.01 -1.32 -9.06
N THR A 401 39.58 -2.10 -8.07
CA THR A 401 38.93 -3.41 -8.30
C THR A 401 38.17 -3.87 -7.05
N GLN A 402 37.06 -3.20 -6.74
CA GLN A 402 35.96 -3.82 -6.01
C GLN A 402 34.66 -3.47 -6.73
N ARG A 403 34.36 -4.20 -7.82
CA ARG A 403 33.02 -4.20 -8.43
C ARG A 403 32.04 -4.79 -7.41
N LEU A 404 31.05 -4.02 -7.00
CA LEU A 404 29.86 -4.52 -6.28
C LEU A 404 29.16 -5.54 -7.19
N SER A 405 28.65 -6.63 -6.63
CA SER A 405 27.85 -7.60 -7.39
C SER A 405 26.60 -6.92 -7.99
N PRO A 406 26.23 -7.21 -9.25
CA PRO A 406 25.09 -6.57 -9.90
C PRO A 406 23.76 -6.87 -9.18
N LYS A 407 22.83 -5.91 -9.22
CA LYS A 407 21.46 -6.07 -8.69
C LYS A 407 20.73 -7.11 -9.55
N LEU A 408 20.30 -8.21 -8.94
CA LEU A 408 19.62 -9.31 -9.63
C LEU A 408 18.09 -9.13 -9.65
N LYS A 409 17.47 -9.28 -10.83
CA LYS A 409 16.02 -9.36 -11.04
C LYS A 409 15.68 -10.64 -11.79
N VAL A 410 14.83 -11.49 -11.21
CA VAL A 410 14.41 -12.74 -11.84
C VAL A 410 12.94 -12.65 -12.24
N PHE A 411 12.64 -12.94 -13.51
CA PHE A 411 11.27 -13.14 -13.97
C PHE A 411 10.95 -14.63 -13.90
N SER A 412 9.84 -14.97 -13.24
CA SER A 412 9.42 -16.35 -13.02
C SER A 412 8.28 -16.73 -13.96
N LEU A 413 8.30 -17.96 -14.46
CA LEU A 413 7.16 -18.64 -15.04
C LEU A 413 6.99 -19.97 -14.31
N PRO A 414 5.75 -20.39 -14.00
CA PRO A 414 5.52 -21.66 -13.30
C PRO A 414 6.21 -22.81 -14.04
N ASP A 415 6.97 -23.64 -13.33
CA ASP A 415 7.68 -24.82 -13.84
C ASP A 415 8.67 -24.58 -15.01
N GLN A 416 9.11 -23.34 -15.23
CA GLN A 416 10.18 -23.03 -16.18
C GLN A 416 11.33 -22.33 -15.49
N THR A 417 12.55 -22.79 -15.77
CA THR A 417 13.77 -22.09 -15.36
C THR A 417 14.12 -21.05 -16.41
N PRO A 418 14.46 -19.81 -16.00
CA PRO A 418 14.98 -18.81 -16.93
C PRO A 418 16.16 -19.34 -17.73
N ASP A 419 16.11 -19.21 -19.06
CA ASP A 419 17.15 -19.69 -19.98
C ASP A 419 17.89 -18.55 -20.67
N THR A 420 17.54 -17.31 -20.35
CA THR A 420 18.08 -16.08 -20.96
C THR A 420 18.53 -15.12 -19.87
N ARG A 421 19.75 -14.58 -20.00
CA ARG A 421 20.31 -13.59 -19.08
C ARG A 421 20.60 -12.29 -19.81
N PHE A 422 20.06 -11.18 -19.29
CA PHE A 422 20.42 -9.83 -19.72
C PHE A 422 21.30 -9.19 -18.64
N VAL A 423 22.38 -8.51 -19.06
CA VAL A 423 23.22 -7.70 -18.17
C VAL A 423 23.18 -6.27 -18.67
N LEU A 424 22.53 -5.39 -17.91
CA LEU A 424 22.41 -3.97 -18.20
C LEU A 424 23.54 -3.22 -17.49
N PHE A 425 24.39 -2.58 -18.30
CA PHE A 425 25.48 -1.69 -17.88
C PHE A 425 26.42 -2.28 -16.81
N ASP A 426 26.62 -3.60 -16.80
CA ASP A 426 27.35 -4.35 -15.76
C ASP A 426 26.80 -4.20 -14.31
N GLU A 427 25.66 -3.52 -14.13
CA GLU A 427 25.10 -3.19 -12.81
C GLU A 427 23.83 -3.97 -12.47
N ILE A 428 23.01 -4.32 -13.47
CA ILE A 428 21.74 -5.00 -13.27
C ILE A 428 21.71 -6.28 -14.09
N GLU A 429 21.50 -7.40 -13.40
CA GLU A 429 21.37 -8.71 -14.01
C GLU A 429 19.90 -9.12 -14.03
N ILE A 430 19.39 -9.52 -15.19
CA ILE A 430 17.98 -9.91 -15.38
C ILE A 430 17.88 -11.31 -15.96
N HIS A 431 17.15 -12.20 -15.28
CA HIS A 431 16.89 -13.56 -15.75
C HIS A 431 15.50 -13.66 -16.38
N LEU A 432 15.45 -14.19 -17.60
CA LEU A 432 14.30 -14.19 -18.51
C LEU A 432 14.11 -15.55 -19.20
N HIS A 433 12.94 -15.72 -19.83
CA HIS A 433 12.58 -16.87 -20.64
C HIS A 433 12.54 -16.50 -22.13
N SER A 434 13.33 -17.20 -22.94
CA SER A 434 13.40 -17.01 -24.39
C SER A 434 12.04 -17.25 -25.06
N THR A 435 11.21 -18.13 -24.50
CA THR A 435 9.84 -18.40 -24.94
C THR A 435 8.95 -17.17 -24.91
N VAL A 436 8.98 -16.39 -23.82
CA VAL A 436 8.20 -15.15 -23.65
C VAL A 436 8.70 -14.06 -24.59
N LEU A 437 10.03 -13.89 -24.69
CA LEU A 437 10.64 -12.93 -25.60
C LEU A 437 10.23 -13.19 -27.05
N LYS A 438 10.33 -14.44 -27.50
CA LYS A 438 9.92 -14.83 -28.86
C LYS A 438 8.43 -14.66 -29.11
N LEU A 439 7.60 -14.94 -28.11
CA LEU A 439 6.16 -14.81 -28.25
C LEU A 439 5.76 -13.34 -28.48
N HIS A 440 6.30 -12.43 -27.67
CA HIS A 440 5.82 -11.05 -27.59
C HIS A 440 6.68 -10.02 -28.32
N SER A 441 7.85 -10.41 -28.84
CA SER A 441 8.72 -9.53 -29.64
C SER A 441 9.13 -10.21 -30.94
N ALA A 442 8.81 -9.57 -32.07
CA ALA A 442 9.25 -10.04 -33.38
C ALA A 442 10.78 -9.90 -33.54
N PHE A 443 11.38 -8.90 -32.88
CA PHE A 443 12.83 -8.68 -32.84
C PHE A 443 13.53 -9.88 -32.20
N PHE A 444 13.16 -10.23 -30.97
CA PHE A 444 13.75 -11.36 -30.27
C PHE A 444 13.44 -12.69 -30.95
N ARG A 445 12.26 -12.86 -31.56
CA ARG A 445 11.94 -14.05 -32.35
C ARG A 445 12.88 -14.25 -33.53
N LYS A 446 13.01 -13.22 -34.39
CA LYS A 446 13.90 -13.27 -35.55
C LYS A 446 15.34 -13.57 -35.14
N PHE A 447 15.78 -12.98 -34.03
CA PHE A 447 17.15 -13.12 -33.58
C PHE A 447 17.41 -14.46 -32.85
N LEU A 448 16.52 -14.89 -31.95
CA LEU A 448 16.68 -16.13 -31.17
C LEU A 448 16.44 -17.40 -32.00
N ASP A 449 15.63 -17.33 -33.07
CA ASP A 449 15.39 -18.46 -33.98
C ASP A 449 16.32 -18.43 -35.22
N SER A 450 17.33 -17.55 -35.24
CA SER A 450 18.29 -17.48 -36.34
C SER A 450 19.15 -18.75 -36.43
N PRO A 451 19.28 -19.40 -37.61
CA PRO A 451 20.05 -20.63 -37.80
C PRO A 451 21.56 -20.43 -37.64
N ASP A 452 22.04 -19.18 -37.73
CA ASP A 452 23.46 -18.82 -37.59
C ASP A 452 23.93 -18.80 -36.13
N LYS A 453 23.01 -19.02 -35.17
CA LYS A 453 23.35 -19.05 -33.75
C LYS A 453 23.95 -20.39 -33.35
N LYS A 454 25.15 -20.33 -32.78
CA LYS A 454 25.78 -21.48 -32.15
C LYS A 454 25.03 -21.81 -30.85
N PRO A 455 24.69 -23.08 -30.59
CA PRO A 455 24.13 -23.48 -29.31
C PRO A 455 25.13 -23.14 -28.20
N ALA A 456 24.64 -22.64 -27.07
CA ALA A 456 25.46 -22.44 -25.87
C ALA A 456 26.14 -23.76 -25.48
N GLU A 457 27.35 -23.67 -24.91
CA GLU A 457 28.05 -24.87 -24.46
C GLU A 457 27.19 -25.63 -23.43
N PRO A 458 27.25 -26.98 -23.38
CA PRO A 458 26.44 -27.78 -22.44
C PRO A 458 26.66 -27.43 -20.96
N SER A 459 27.77 -26.74 -20.64
CA SER A 459 28.11 -26.25 -19.30
C SER A 459 27.68 -24.82 -19.00
N ALA A 460 27.08 -24.11 -19.96
CA ALA A 460 26.60 -22.73 -19.76
C ALA A 460 25.31 -22.74 -18.93
N GLU A 461 25.26 -21.88 -17.91
CA GLU A 461 24.09 -21.73 -17.01
C GLU A 461 22.86 -21.17 -17.76
N PHE A 462 23.10 -20.30 -18.75
CA PHE A 462 22.06 -19.70 -19.58
C PHE A 462 22.25 -20.07 -21.05
N ARG A 463 21.14 -20.34 -21.74
CA ARG A 463 21.13 -20.62 -23.19
C ARG A 463 21.43 -19.38 -24.01
N TYR A 464 21.02 -18.21 -23.53
CA TYR A 464 21.26 -16.93 -24.19
C TYR A 464 21.78 -15.91 -23.20
N GLU A 465 22.87 -15.23 -23.55
CA GLU A 465 23.42 -14.12 -22.77
C GLU A 465 23.49 -12.85 -23.61
N TRP A 466 22.92 -11.76 -23.08
CA TRP A 466 22.90 -10.46 -23.73
C TRP A 466 23.43 -9.38 -22.79
N VAL A 467 24.05 -8.36 -23.37
CA VAL A 467 24.62 -7.22 -22.64
C VAL A 467 24.20 -5.92 -23.32
N SER A 468 24.16 -4.82 -22.58
CA SER A 468 23.93 -3.49 -23.14
C SER A 468 25.17 -2.98 -23.90
N GLU A 469 25.01 -2.56 -25.14
CA GLU A 469 26.01 -1.84 -25.94
C GLU A 469 25.54 -0.40 -26.17
N ILE A 470 26.44 0.57 -26.00
CA ILE A 470 26.20 2.00 -26.26
C ILE A 470 26.74 2.31 -27.66
N GLU A 471 25.91 2.93 -28.50
CA GLU A 471 26.26 3.39 -29.83
C GLU A 471 27.01 4.74 -29.80
N GLU A 472 27.58 5.15 -30.94
CA GLU A 472 28.37 6.38 -31.05
C GLU A 472 27.53 7.66 -30.85
N ASP A 473 26.22 7.59 -31.10
CA ASP A 473 25.27 8.69 -30.89
C ASP A 473 24.81 8.81 -29.43
N GLY A 474 25.24 7.88 -28.58
CA GLY A 474 24.90 7.81 -27.17
C GLY A 474 23.68 6.96 -26.86
N GLU A 475 22.88 6.49 -27.84
CA GLU A 475 21.77 5.55 -27.57
C GLU A 475 22.32 4.15 -27.22
N TRP A 476 21.51 3.28 -26.61
CA TRP A 476 21.92 1.92 -26.26
C TRP A 476 20.91 0.88 -26.69
N HIS A 477 21.41 -0.34 -26.90
CA HIS A 477 20.58 -1.50 -27.22
C HIS A 477 21.17 -2.79 -26.64
N MET A 478 20.37 -3.86 -26.66
CA MET A 478 20.83 -5.18 -26.25
C MET A 478 21.54 -5.90 -27.39
N VAL A 479 22.74 -6.41 -27.13
CA VAL A 479 23.50 -7.27 -28.05
C VAL A 479 23.84 -8.60 -27.40
N GLU A 480 24.01 -9.64 -28.21
CA GLU A 480 24.49 -10.92 -27.71
C GLU A 480 25.92 -10.77 -27.19
N LYS A 481 26.22 -11.33 -26.01
CA LYS A 481 27.51 -11.16 -25.32
C LYS A 481 28.72 -11.57 -26.17
N SER A 482 28.55 -12.53 -27.07
CA SER A 482 29.56 -13.00 -28.03
C SER A 482 29.94 -11.95 -29.09
N HIS A 483 29.05 -10.99 -29.34
CA HIS A 483 29.17 -9.94 -30.34
C HIS A 483 29.43 -8.55 -29.74
N ALA A 484 29.36 -8.41 -28.42
CA ALA A 484 29.51 -7.15 -27.73
C ALA A 484 30.94 -6.59 -27.85
N LYS A 485 31.05 -5.29 -28.14
CA LYS A 485 32.34 -4.58 -28.05
C LYS A 485 32.70 -4.37 -26.57
N PRO A 486 34.00 -4.38 -26.19
CA PRO A 486 34.41 -4.07 -24.84
C PRO A 486 34.03 -2.62 -24.48
N ASN A 487 33.07 -2.46 -23.55
CA ASN A 487 32.65 -1.17 -23.03
C ASN A 487 33.79 -0.54 -22.20
N ASN A 488 34.55 0.37 -22.81
CA ASN A 488 35.57 1.18 -22.13
C ASN A 488 35.01 2.50 -21.55
N ASN A 489 33.72 2.77 -21.73
CA ASN A 489 33.09 3.98 -21.24
C ASN A 489 32.73 3.79 -19.76
N LEU A 490 33.55 4.35 -18.86
CA LEU A 490 33.12 4.58 -17.48
C LEU A 490 31.78 5.31 -17.52
N LEU A 491 30.78 4.77 -16.83
CA LEU A 491 29.54 5.46 -16.51
C LEU A 491 29.91 6.81 -15.87
N SER A 492 29.85 7.89 -16.65
CA SER A 492 29.76 9.24 -16.07
C SER A 492 28.49 9.27 -15.23
N GLU A 493 28.49 9.96 -14.08
CA GLU A 493 27.37 10.16 -13.14
C GLU A 493 26.12 10.80 -13.82
N ASN A 494 25.51 10.12 -14.79
CA ASN A 494 24.39 10.60 -15.58
C ASN A 494 23.11 9.87 -15.15
N THR A 495 22.25 10.62 -14.47
CA THR A 495 20.87 10.27 -14.08
C THR A 495 19.95 9.92 -15.25
N PHE A 496 20.40 10.10 -16.51
CA PHE A 496 19.62 9.84 -17.72
C PHE A 496 19.38 8.32 -17.95
N TRP A 497 20.37 7.48 -17.67
CA TRP A 497 20.26 6.03 -17.90
C TRP A 497 19.35 5.33 -16.91
N ASP A 498 19.26 5.82 -15.68
CA ASP A 498 18.42 5.23 -14.64
C ASP A 498 16.95 5.16 -15.07
N MET A 499 16.45 6.19 -15.77
CA MET A 499 15.07 6.23 -16.27
C MET A 499 14.87 5.27 -17.45
N GLU A 500 15.78 5.21 -18.41
CA GLU A 500 15.66 4.32 -19.55
C GLU A 500 15.79 2.84 -19.16
N VAL A 501 16.70 2.52 -18.24
CA VAL A 501 16.84 1.17 -17.67
C VAL A 501 15.57 0.76 -16.94
N LEU A 502 15.02 1.65 -16.11
CA LEU A 502 13.76 1.39 -15.43
C LEU A 502 12.62 1.14 -16.41
N VAL A 503 12.50 1.98 -17.45
CA VAL A 503 11.47 1.84 -18.49
C VAL A 503 11.68 0.58 -19.34
N PHE A 504 12.92 0.14 -19.55
CA PHE A 504 13.21 -1.13 -20.21
C PHE A 504 12.73 -2.31 -19.36
N ILE A 505 12.91 -2.26 -18.03
CA ILE A 505 12.36 -3.26 -17.11
C ILE A 505 10.82 -3.22 -17.12
N GLU A 506 10.21 -2.04 -17.19
CA GLU A 506 8.75 -1.88 -17.36
C GLU A 506 8.26 -2.50 -18.68
N MET A 507 9.00 -2.33 -19.80
CA MET A 507 8.71 -3.02 -21.06
C MET A 507 8.77 -4.54 -20.89
N LEU A 508 9.77 -5.06 -20.16
CA LEU A 508 9.85 -6.48 -19.83
C LEU A 508 8.67 -6.93 -18.96
N ASN A 509 8.28 -6.16 -17.94
CA ASN A 509 7.09 -6.42 -17.14
C ASN A 509 5.84 -6.57 -18.02
N ALA A 510 5.68 -5.74 -19.06
CA ALA A 510 4.58 -5.86 -20.02
C ALA A 510 4.60 -7.19 -20.82
N LEU A 511 5.79 -7.72 -21.15
CA LEU A 511 5.89 -9.05 -21.79
C LEU A 511 5.40 -10.16 -20.85
N TYR A 512 5.64 -10.02 -19.55
CA TYR A 512 5.22 -10.97 -18.51
C TYR A 512 3.83 -10.68 -17.92
N ARG A 513 3.12 -9.64 -18.39
CA ARG A 513 1.82 -9.20 -17.86
C ARG A 513 1.87 -8.76 -16.39
N ILE A 514 3.02 -8.23 -15.96
CA ILE A 514 3.18 -7.66 -14.64
C ILE A 514 2.77 -6.19 -14.75
N PRO A 515 1.75 -5.71 -14.03
CA PRO A 515 1.37 -4.31 -14.04
C PRO A 515 2.47 -3.46 -13.36
N TYR A 516 2.56 -2.21 -13.77
CA TYR A 516 3.53 -1.25 -13.24
C TYR A 516 2.98 0.16 -13.33
N LYS A 517 3.45 1.04 -12.44
CA LYS A 517 3.09 2.47 -12.44
C LYS A 517 3.71 3.16 -13.65
N ILE A 518 2.88 3.81 -14.46
CA ILE A 518 3.31 4.50 -15.67
C ILE A 518 2.83 5.96 -15.66
N TRP A 519 3.71 6.85 -16.11
CA TRP A 519 3.49 8.29 -16.16
C TRP A 519 3.67 8.74 -17.62
N ALA A 520 3.12 9.90 -18.00
CA ALA A 520 3.16 10.37 -19.39
C ALA A 520 4.58 10.32 -19.99
N THR A 521 5.59 10.84 -19.28
CA THR A 521 7.00 10.83 -19.71
C THR A 521 7.57 9.41 -19.92
N ARG A 522 7.28 8.47 -19.03
CA ARG A 522 7.69 7.06 -19.17
C ARG A 522 6.97 6.37 -20.32
N LEU A 523 5.71 6.72 -20.56
CA LEU A 523 4.91 6.16 -21.65
C LEU A 523 5.50 6.51 -23.03
N PHE A 524 6.09 7.69 -23.20
CA PHE A 524 6.85 8.01 -24.42
C PHE A 524 8.06 7.08 -24.59
N ILE A 525 8.87 6.91 -23.55
CA ILE A 525 10.10 6.11 -23.58
C ILE A 525 9.77 4.63 -23.81
N VAL A 526 8.78 4.07 -23.09
CA VAL A 526 8.40 2.66 -23.23
C VAL A 526 7.85 2.38 -24.62
N THR A 527 7.13 3.33 -25.21
CA THR A 527 6.62 3.22 -26.58
C THR A 527 7.75 3.25 -27.60
N LYS A 528 8.76 4.12 -27.42
CA LYS A 528 9.97 4.15 -28.27
C LYS A 528 10.71 2.81 -28.18
N MET A 529 10.96 2.31 -26.98
CA MET A 529 11.65 1.03 -26.77
C MET A 529 10.85 -0.15 -27.31
N ALA A 530 9.54 -0.21 -27.06
CA ALA A 530 8.70 -1.29 -27.54
C ALA A 530 8.51 -1.27 -29.07
N ASP A 531 8.61 -0.11 -29.71
CA ASP A 531 8.68 -0.02 -31.17
C ASP A 531 9.98 -0.61 -31.69
N TYR A 532 11.12 -0.23 -31.11
CA TYR A 532 12.44 -0.77 -31.45
C TYR A 532 12.51 -2.30 -31.28
N TYR A 533 12.14 -2.80 -30.10
CA TYR A 533 12.08 -4.24 -29.80
C TYR A 533 10.85 -4.94 -30.39
N CYS A 534 10.04 -4.25 -31.20
CA CYS A 534 8.89 -4.81 -31.90
C CYS A 534 7.88 -5.55 -30.98
N CYS A 535 7.59 -4.98 -29.81
CA CYS A 535 6.69 -5.52 -28.78
C CYS A 535 5.58 -4.54 -28.34
N LEU A 536 5.29 -3.50 -29.14
CA LEU A 536 4.18 -2.56 -28.91
C LEU A 536 2.85 -3.21 -28.49
N PRO A 537 2.39 -4.34 -29.08
CA PRO A 537 1.13 -4.97 -28.66
C PRO A 537 1.14 -5.48 -27.21
N ALA A 538 2.30 -5.90 -26.69
CA ALA A 538 2.43 -6.38 -25.32
C ALA A 538 2.32 -5.22 -24.33
N VAL A 539 3.03 -4.12 -24.59
CA VAL A 539 2.92 -2.86 -23.82
C VAL A 539 1.50 -2.32 -23.86
N SER A 540 0.94 -2.18 -25.07
CA SER A 540 -0.43 -1.76 -25.32
C SER A 540 -1.41 -2.51 -24.41
N HIS A 541 -1.45 -3.85 -24.49
CA HIS A 541 -2.39 -4.62 -23.67
C HIS A 541 -2.17 -4.47 -22.16
N ASN A 542 -0.92 -4.36 -21.71
CA ASN A 542 -0.61 -4.22 -20.28
C ASN A 542 -1.05 -2.85 -19.72
N LEU A 543 -1.15 -1.82 -20.56
CA LEU A 543 -1.51 -0.47 -20.11
C LEU A 543 -2.88 -0.40 -19.44
N PHE A 544 -3.84 -1.25 -19.83
CA PHE A 544 -5.13 -1.33 -19.15
C PHE A 544 -5.00 -1.62 -17.65
N ALA A 545 -4.07 -2.51 -17.26
CA ALA A 545 -3.80 -2.81 -15.86
C ALA A 545 -2.88 -1.75 -15.20
N CYS A 546 -1.99 -1.12 -15.98
CA CYS A 546 -1.12 -0.05 -15.47
C CYS A 546 -1.91 1.21 -15.07
N PHE A 547 -2.98 1.56 -15.79
CA PHE A 547 -3.76 2.78 -15.52
C PHE A 547 -4.44 2.76 -14.15
N ASP A 548 -4.83 1.58 -13.66
CA ASP A 548 -5.45 1.39 -12.33
C ASP A 548 -4.45 1.65 -11.19
N GLN A 549 -3.14 1.49 -11.44
CA GLN A 549 -2.08 1.67 -10.46
C GLN A 549 -1.38 3.03 -10.54
N SER A 550 -1.75 3.87 -11.52
CA SER A 550 -1.04 5.09 -11.88
C SER A 550 -1.89 6.32 -11.63
N ASN A 551 -1.28 7.41 -11.14
CA ASN A 551 -1.95 8.71 -11.12
C ASN A 551 -1.98 9.26 -12.56
N ASN A 552 -3.21 9.37 -13.11
CA ASN A 552 -3.45 9.78 -14.49
C ASN A 552 -3.69 11.29 -14.67
N GLU A 553 -3.55 12.12 -13.63
CA GLU A 553 -3.74 13.58 -13.71
C GLU A 553 -2.93 14.22 -14.86
N TYR A 554 -1.73 13.71 -15.11
CA TYR A 554 -0.84 14.19 -16.18
C TYR A 554 -1.33 13.87 -17.60
N VAL A 555 -2.37 13.05 -17.76
CA VAL A 555 -2.95 12.73 -19.07
C VAL A 555 -3.60 13.96 -19.68
N ALA A 556 -4.27 14.81 -18.89
CA ALA A 556 -4.89 16.05 -19.36
C ALA A 556 -3.82 17.02 -19.90
N GLU A 557 -2.77 17.26 -19.11
CA GLU A 557 -1.67 18.16 -19.46
C GLU A 557 -0.90 17.71 -20.72
N ASN A 558 -0.81 16.40 -20.95
CA ASN A 558 -0.03 15.82 -22.05
C ASN A 558 -0.91 15.25 -23.18
N ALA A 559 -2.22 15.50 -23.17
CA ALA A 559 -3.19 14.83 -24.04
C ALA A 559 -2.83 14.94 -25.54
N VAL A 560 -2.37 16.12 -25.98
CA VAL A 560 -1.95 16.37 -27.37
C VAL A 560 -0.79 15.45 -27.78
N HIS A 561 0.22 15.32 -26.92
CA HIS A 561 1.38 14.48 -27.20
C HIS A 561 1.06 12.98 -27.05
N LEU A 562 0.17 12.64 -26.12
CA LEU A 562 -0.26 11.27 -25.87
C LEU A 562 -1.17 10.72 -26.97
N LEU A 563 -1.86 11.56 -27.76
CA LEU A 563 -2.68 11.10 -28.89
C LEU A 563 -1.88 10.28 -29.91
N ASP A 564 -0.69 10.75 -30.30
CA ASP A 564 0.19 10.03 -31.24
C ASP A 564 0.68 8.71 -30.64
N ILE A 565 0.99 8.70 -29.34
CA ILE A 565 1.43 7.51 -28.61
C ILE A 565 0.30 6.49 -28.48
N ALA A 566 -0.89 6.94 -28.07
CA ALA A 566 -2.08 6.11 -27.96
C ALA A 566 -2.49 5.53 -29.31
N TYR A 567 -2.36 6.31 -30.39
CA TYR A 567 -2.56 5.84 -31.75
C TYR A 567 -1.54 4.77 -32.16
N LYS A 568 -0.25 5.00 -31.86
CA LYS A 568 0.85 4.07 -32.16
C LYS A 568 0.71 2.75 -31.40
N LEU A 569 0.37 2.82 -30.12
CA LEU A 569 0.08 1.66 -29.28
C LEU A 569 -1.24 0.99 -29.64
N ARG A 570 -2.15 1.68 -30.35
CA ARG A 570 -3.53 1.24 -30.61
C ARG A 570 -4.32 1.04 -29.31
N GLN A 571 -4.13 1.94 -28.37
CA GLN A 571 -4.79 1.91 -27.07
C GLN A 571 -6.09 2.73 -27.10
N PRO A 572 -7.27 2.10 -27.15
CA PRO A 572 -8.53 2.81 -27.39
C PRO A 572 -8.95 3.69 -26.22
N LEU A 573 -8.69 3.26 -24.97
CA LEU A 573 -9.05 4.01 -23.77
C LEU A 573 -8.23 5.31 -23.67
N LEU A 574 -6.88 5.19 -23.68
CA LEU A 574 -6.00 6.35 -23.69
C LEU A 574 -6.26 7.27 -24.89
N PHE A 575 -6.51 6.70 -26.08
CA PHE A 575 -6.79 7.50 -27.27
C PHE A 575 -8.09 8.29 -27.13
N LYS A 576 -9.18 7.68 -26.64
CA LYS A 576 -10.46 8.37 -26.45
C LYS A 576 -10.34 9.48 -25.41
N ASP A 577 -9.73 9.21 -24.26
CA ASP A 577 -9.63 10.18 -23.18
C ASP A 577 -8.74 11.37 -23.58
N CYS A 578 -7.57 11.12 -24.18
CA CYS A 578 -6.76 12.21 -24.74
C CYS A 578 -7.50 12.99 -25.83
N LEU A 579 -8.32 12.32 -26.64
CA LEU A 579 -9.10 12.97 -27.69
C LEU A 579 -10.23 13.83 -27.13
N ILE A 580 -10.89 13.38 -26.06
CA ILE A 580 -11.93 14.12 -25.34
C ILE A 580 -11.31 15.38 -24.71
N HIS A 581 -10.16 15.26 -24.03
CA HIS A 581 -9.41 16.39 -23.49
C HIS A 581 -9.09 17.42 -24.58
N VAL A 582 -8.48 16.98 -25.68
CA VAL A 582 -8.06 17.89 -26.77
C VAL A 582 -9.25 18.50 -27.52
N ALA A 583 -10.32 17.74 -27.76
CA ALA A 583 -11.49 18.21 -28.50
C ALA A 583 -12.43 19.09 -27.64
N GLY A 584 -12.43 18.85 -26.33
CA GLY A 584 -13.22 19.54 -25.32
C GLY A 584 -12.69 20.91 -24.92
N TYR A 585 -11.40 21.17 -25.16
CA TYR A 585 -10.75 22.43 -24.81
C TYR A 585 -11.29 23.61 -25.62
N MET A 586 -11.87 24.59 -24.91
CA MET A 586 -12.58 25.76 -25.43
C MET A 586 -12.09 27.06 -24.74
N PRO A 587 -10.82 27.46 -24.92
CA PRO A 587 -10.29 28.67 -24.30
C PRO A 587 -10.91 29.93 -24.90
N SER A 588 -10.90 31.00 -24.12
CA SER A 588 -11.34 32.35 -24.51
C SER A 588 -10.52 32.94 -25.67
N ASP A 589 -9.24 32.55 -25.80
CA ASP A 589 -8.34 32.93 -26.89
C ASP A 589 -8.11 31.77 -27.88
N SER A 590 -8.66 31.89 -29.08
CA SER A 590 -8.64 30.87 -30.14
C SER A 590 -7.27 30.63 -30.83
N ARG A 591 -6.19 30.39 -30.09
CA ARG A 591 -4.87 30.12 -30.69
C ARG A 591 -4.49 28.62 -30.72
N ASN A 592 -4.46 28.10 -31.95
CA ASN A 592 -3.56 27.10 -32.54
C ASN A 592 -3.53 25.65 -31.99
N PHE A 593 -4.34 24.76 -32.60
CA PHE A 593 -4.12 23.30 -32.62
C PHE A 593 -3.19 22.83 -33.76
N HIS A 594 -2.26 23.67 -34.23
CA HIS A 594 -1.49 23.43 -35.46
C HIS A 594 -0.36 22.38 -35.35
N HIS A 595 -0.25 21.66 -34.24
CA HIS A 595 0.87 20.75 -33.97
C HIS A 595 0.55 19.25 -34.13
N LEU A 596 -0.67 18.86 -34.50
CA LEU A 596 -0.99 17.46 -34.77
C LEU A 596 -0.45 17.04 -36.15
N CYS A 597 0.62 16.24 -36.15
CA CYS A 597 1.32 15.78 -37.35
C CYS A 597 0.54 14.71 -38.15
N ASN A 598 -0.45 14.04 -37.54
CA ASN A 598 -1.17 12.93 -38.15
C ASN A 598 -2.58 13.34 -38.63
N ARG A 599 -2.78 13.36 -39.96
CA ARG A 599 -4.06 13.70 -40.60
C ARG A 599 -5.23 12.83 -40.12
N VAL A 600 -4.99 11.55 -39.84
CA VAL A 600 -6.05 10.64 -39.38
C VAL A 600 -6.52 11.00 -37.97
N ILE A 601 -5.59 11.38 -37.08
CA ILE A 601 -5.92 11.83 -35.73
C ILE A 601 -6.68 13.15 -35.80
N TYR A 602 -6.22 14.08 -36.66
CA TYR A 602 -6.88 15.36 -36.87
C TYR A 602 -8.33 15.21 -37.35
N ASP A 603 -8.59 14.33 -38.33
CA ASP A 603 -9.94 14.10 -38.84
C ASP A 603 -10.89 13.56 -37.75
N VAL A 604 -10.40 12.67 -36.88
CA VAL A 604 -11.19 12.12 -35.77
C VAL A 604 -11.37 13.14 -34.63
N MET A 605 -10.35 13.95 -34.35
CA MET A 605 -10.46 15.09 -33.42
C MET A 605 -11.52 16.09 -33.88
N MET A 606 -11.56 16.40 -35.18
CA MET A 606 -12.59 17.31 -35.72
C MET A 606 -13.99 16.72 -35.57
N LYS A 607 -14.17 15.40 -35.71
CA LYS A 607 -15.45 14.74 -35.41
C LYS A 607 -15.84 14.86 -33.94
N ALA A 608 -14.91 14.58 -33.02
CA ALA A 608 -15.13 14.72 -31.58
C ALA A 608 -15.52 16.16 -31.22
N ARG A 609 -14.80 17.15 -31.75
CA ARG A 609 -15.07 18.58 -31.54
C ARG A 609 -16.42 19.00 -32.12
N ASN A 610 -16.80 18.47 -33.29
CA ASN A 610 -18.11 18.72 -33.87
C ASN A 610 -19.24 18.14 -33.02
N GLU A 611 -19.03 16.99 -32.37
CA GLU A 611 -20.01 16.42 -31.42
C GLU A 611 -20.16 17.30 -30.16
N VAL A 612 -19.05 17.78 -29.57
CA VAL A 612 -19.08 18.75 -28.47
C VAL A 612 -19.86 20.01 -28.89
N ASN A 613 -19.50 20.60 -30.03
CA ASN A 613 -20.18 21.78 -30.57
C ASN A 613 -21.69 21.54 -30.79
N ARG A 614 -22.06 20.37 -31.32
CA ARG A 614 -23.45 19.99 -31.52
C ARG A 614 -24.22 19.98 -30.20
N ARG A 615 -23.64 19.39 -29.14
CA ARG A 615 -24.24 19.34 -27.80
C ARG A 615 -24.32 20.71 -27.15
N VAL A 616 -23.28 21.54 -27.29
CA VAL A 616 -23.29 22.94 -26.83
C VAL A 616 -24.43 23.71 -27.49
N VAL A 617 -24.59 23.61 -28.81
CA VAL A 617 -25.69 24.27 -29.54
C VAL A 617 -27.06 23.75 -29.11
N GLU A 618 -27.19 22.44 -28.88
CA GLU A 618 -28.42 21.84 -28.39
C GLU A 618 -28.79 22.31 -26.98
N ALA A 619 -27.80 22.37 -26.08
CA ALA A 619 -27.94 22.90 -24.73
C ALA A 619 -28.33 24.38 -24.75
N GLN A 620 -27.68 25.21 -25.57
CA GLN A 620 -28.05 26.61 -25.76
C GLN A 620 -29.49 26.76 -26.26
N LYS A 621 -29.93 25.94 -27.23
CA LYS A 621 -31.31 25.96 -27.70
C LYS A 621 -32.29 25.60 -26.59
N ARG A 622 -31.98 24.59 -25.77
CA ARG A 622 -32.82 24.20 -24.63
C ARG A 622 -32.89 25.31 -23.57
N LEU A 623 -31.76 25.95 -23.27
CA LEU A 623 -31.71 27.11 -22.37
C LEU A 623 -32.57 28.27 -22.89
N ILE A 624 -32.47 28.60 -24.18
CA ILE A 624 -33.27 29.67 -24.80
C ILE A 624 -34.77 29.32 -24.77
N LEU A 625 -35.12 28.06 -25.05
CA LEU A 625 -36.51 27.60 -25.05
C LEU A 625 -37.09 27.47 -23.64
N SER A 626 -36.26 27.28 -22.63
CA SER A 626 -36.66 27.27 -21.22
C SER A 626 -36.75 28.68 -20.61
N THR A 627 -36.53 29.76 -21.37
CA THR A 627 -36.62 31.14 -20.86
C THR A 627 -37.85 31.92 -21.34
N PRO A 628 -38.95 31.98 -20.55
CA PRO A 628 -40.02 32.95 -20.78
C PRO A 628 -40.27 33.97 -19.64
N SER A 629 -39.40 34.12 -18.63
CA SER A 629 -39.59 35.12 -17.55
C SER A 629 -38.48 36.17 -17.48
N GLU A 630 -38.86 37.41 -17.14
CA GLU A 630 -37.96 38.56 -16.93
C GLU A 630 -36.94 38.32 -15.80
N GLU A 631 -37.31 37.51 -14.81
CA GLU A 631 -36.43 37.07 -13.72
C GLU A 631 -35.32 36.14 -14.20
N ARG A 632 -35.60 35.24 -15.15
CA ARG A 632 -34.59 34.34 -15.72
C ARG A 632 -33.57 35.07 -16.60
N SER A 633 -33.97 36.14 -17.30
CA SER A 633 -33.02 36.99 -18.03
C SER A 633 -32.05 37.71 -17.09
N LYS A 634 -32.51 38.13 -15.91
CA LYS A 634 -31.64 38.70 -14.87
C LYS A 634 -30.67 37.66 -14.32
N LEU A 635 -31.13 36.41 -14.18
CA LEU A 635 -30.30 35.31 -13.69
C LEU A 635 -29.17 34.94 -14.68
N LEU A 636 -29.48 34.89 -15.99
CA LEU A 636 -28.47 34.69 -17.04
C LEU A 636 -27.40 35.79 -17.06
N SER A 637 -27.81 37.05 -16.86
CA SER A 637 -26.90 38.20 -16.75
C SER A 637 -26.08 38.16 -15.45
N HIS A 638 -26.71 37.79 -14.32
CA HIS A 638 -26.04 37.69 -13.03
C HIS A 638 -24.98 36.58 -13.02
N SER A 639 -25.28 35.38 -13.53
CA SER A 639 -24.28 34.30 -13.62
C SER A 639 -23.13 34.64 -14.57
N TRP A 640 -23.38 35.49 -15.57
CA TRP A 640 -22.31 36.02 -16.43
C TRP A 640 -21.42 37.01 -15.67
N GLU A 641 -22.01 37.94 -14.91
CA GLU A 641 -21.27 38.91 -14.09
C GLU A 641 -20.46 38.23 -12.97
N VAL A 642 -21.07 37.29 -12.23
CA VAL A 642 -20.41 36.50 -11.19
C VAL A 642 -19.25 35.70 -11.76
N GLY A 643 -19.47 34.98 -12.87
CA GLY A 643 -18.39 34.23 -13.52
C GLY A 643 -17.27 35.12 -14.04
N PHE A 644 -17.59 36.32 -14.53
CA PHE A 644 -16.60 37.28 -15.02
C PHE A 644 -15.75 37.88 -13.89
N GLU A 645 -16.35 38.13 -12.72
CA GLU A 645 -15.65 38.56 -11.51
C GLU A 645 -14.80 37.41 -10.91
N GLU A 646 -15.32 36.18 -10.84
CA GLU A 646 -14.60 35.01 -10.31
C GLU A 646 -13.34 34.64 -11.14
N THR A 647 -13.35 34.93 -12.44
CA THR A 647 -12.29 34.51 -13.38
C THR A 647 -11.34 35.64 -13.80
N GLU A 648 -11.32 36.76 -13.06
CA GLU A 648 -10.53 37.96 -13.39
C GLU A 648 -10.71 38.45 -14.85
N GLY A 649 -11.91 38.24 -15.43
CA GLY A 649 -12.29 38.69 -16.77
C GLY A 649 -12.10 37.69 -17.92
N GLN A 650 -11.79 36.42 -17.65
CA GLN A 650 -11.71 35.35 -18.68
C GLN A 650 -12.71 34.22 -18.40
N LEU A 651 -14.02 34.51 -18.48
CA LEU A 651 -15.06 33.51 -18.31
C LEU A 651 -15.16 32.60 -19.55
N SER A 652 -14.86 31.32 -19.36
CA SER A 652 -15.01 30.29 -20.38
C SER A 652 -16.48 29.86 -20.54
N LEU A 653 -16.82 29.30 -21.71
CA LEU A 653 -18.17 28.78 -21.95
C LEU A 653 -18.53 27.58 -21.05
N PRO A 654 -17.62 26.60 -20.82
CA PRO A 654 -17.89 25.52 -19.85
C PRO A 654 -18.16 26.04 -18.44
N ARG A 655 -17.35 26.99 -17.94
CA ARG A 655 -17.55 27.59 -16.61
C ARG A 655 -18.87 28.33 -16.52
N TYR A 656 -19.24 29.09 -17.55
CA TYR A 656 -20.54 29.76 -17.60
C TYR A 656 -21.70 28.76 -17.52
N PHE A 657 -21.64 27.65 -18.27
CA PHE A 657 -22.68 26.63 -18.23
C PHE A 657 -22.74 25.92 -16.87
N ARG A 658 -21.59 25.67 -16.25
CA ARG A 658 -21.54 25.12 -14.90
C ARG A 658 -22.23 26.03 -13.88
N LEU A 659 -21.90 27.32 -13.88
CA LEU A 659 -22.54 28.31 -13.00
C LEU A 659 -24.06 28.35 -13.20
N LEU A 660 -24.55 28.27 -14.44
CA LEU A 660 -25.98 28.20 -14.70
C LEU A 660 -26.64 26.94 -14.13
N ALA A 661 -25.97 25.79 -14.23
CA ALA A 661 -26.47 24.52 -13.68
C ALA A 661 -26.46 24.50 -12.14
N GLU A 662 -25.47 25.13 -11.51
CA GLU A 662 -25.38 25.27 -10.05
C GLU A 662 -26.50 26.15 -9.48
N HIS A 663 -26.92 27.19 -10.21
CA HIS A 663 -27.93 28.13 -9.75
C HIS A 663 -29.38 27.68 -9.95
N ASP A 664 -29.68 26.78 -10.90
CA ASP A 664 -31.06 26.40 -11.22
C ASP A 664 -31.18 24.96 -11.75
N GLY A 665 -32.11 24.18 -11.16
CA GLY A 665 -32.32 22.78 -11.52
C GLY A 665 -32.89 22.53 -12.93
N GLU A 666 -33.66 23.47 -13.51
CA GLU A 666 -34.10 23.36 -14.91
C GLU A 666 -32.92 23.60 -15.87
N PHE A 667 -32.01 24.52 -15.52
CA PHE A 667 -30.76 24.71 -16.27
C PHE A 667 -29.84 23.50 -16.12
N ALA A 668 -29.71 22.92 -14.92
CA ALA A 668 -28.98 21.67 -14.71
C ALA A 668 -29.51 20.55 -15.60
N SER A 669 -30.83 20.38 -15.67
CA SER A 669 -31.46 19.41 -16.58
C SER A 669 -31.19 19.69 -18.06
N ALA A 670 -31.31 20.96 -18.48
CA ALA A 670 -31.03 21.39 -19.85
C ALA A 670 -29.55 21.19 -20.24
N LEU A 671 -28.63 21.32 -19.29
CA LEU A 671 -27.18 21.28 -19.46
C LEU A 671 -26.54 19.92 -19.12
N SER A 672 -27.28 19.00 -18.52
CA SER A 672 -26.82 17.64 -18.15
C SER A 672 -26.01 16.95 -19.25
N ASN A 673 -26.50 16.99 -20.49
CA ASN A 673 -25.86 16.35 -21.64
C ASN A 673 -24.50 16.95 -22.03
N VAL A 674 -24.24 18.23 -21.73
CA VAL A 674 -23.01 18.94 -22.08
C VAL A 674 -22.02 18.99 -20.92
N LEU A 675 -22.51 18.93 -19.68
CA LEU A 675 -21.69 18.85 -18.46
C LEU A 675 -21.29 17.42 -18.08
N GLN A 676 -21.91 16.40 -18.68
CA GLN A 676 -21.52 15.00 -18.48
C GLN A 676 -20.05 14.74 -18.84
N CYS A 677 -19.34 14.04 -17.95
CA CYS A 677 -17.98 13.57 -18.18
C CYS A 677 -17.97 12.18 -18.84
N GLU A 678 -17.32 12.04 -19.99
CA GLU A 678 -17.16 10.77 -20.73
C GLU A 678 -15.73 10.21 -20.62
N LEU A 679 -14.87 10.79 -19.78
CA LEU A 679 -13.55 10.25 -19.47
C LEU A 679 -13.68 8.93 -18.70
N ARG A 680 -12.75 8.00 -18.93
CA ARG A 680 -12.81 6.63 -18.39
C ARG A 680 -11.56 6.17 -17.66
N LEU A 681 -10.44 6.87 -17.85
CA LEU A 681 -9.24 6.65 -17.05
C LEU A 681 -9.55 7.00 -15.58
N PRO A 682 -9.07 6.21 -14.61
CA PRO A 682 -9.23 6.55 -13.21
C PRO A 682 -8.37 7.78 -12.87
N TYR A 683 -9.00 8.82 -12.32
CA TYR A 683 -8.34 10.04 -11.85
C TYR A 683 -8.52 10.14 -10.33
N GLU A 684 -7.55 10.74 -9.62
CA GLU A 684 -7.69 11.01 -8.17
C GLU A 684 -8.77 12.07 -7.90
N VAL A 685 -9.03 12.95 -8.87
CA VAL A 685 -10.06 14.00 -8.83
C VAL A 685 -11.08 13.77 -9.94
N SER A 686 -12.37 13.88 -9.62
CA SER A 686 -13.44 13.79 -10.61
C SER A 686 -13.39 14.99 -11.56
N HIS A 687 -13.07 14.74 -12.84
CA HIS A 687 -13.09 15.79 -13.86
C HIS A 687 -14.50 16.26 -14.15
N GLU A 688 -14.68 17.57 -14.08
CA GLU A 688 -15.98 18.21 -14.13
C GLU A 688 -15.94 19.39 -15.09
N ALA A 689 -16.76 19.38 -16.13
CA ALA A 689 -16.78 20.45 -17.13
C ALA A 689 -17.04 21.81 -16.46
N GLY A 690 -16.11 22.76 -16.56
CA GLY A 690 -16.24 24.09 -15.96
C GLY A 690 -16.07 24.14 -14.43
N ALA A 691 -15.40 23.15 -13.82
CA ALA A 691 -15.06 23.18 -12.39
C ALA A 691 -14.15 24.38 -12.02
N ARG A 692 -14.08 24.69 -10.73
CA ARG A 692 -13.29 25.82 -10.19
C ARG A 692 -11.77 25.61 -10.28
N ASP A 693 -11.33 24.38 -10.50
CA ASP A 693 -9.91 24.05 -10.61
C ASP A 693 -9.33 24.51 -11.95
N LEU A 694 -8.12 25.07 -11.91
CA LEU A 694 -7.45 25.73 -13.05
C LEU A 694 -7.37 24.89 -14.34
N ASN A 695 -7.45 23.57 -14.24
CA ASN A 695 -7.32 22.66 -15.38
C ASN A 695 -8.67 22.34 -16.08
N ASP A 696 -9.80 22.49 -15.38
CA ASP A 696 -11.12 22.04 -15.87
C ASP A 696 -12.06 23.17 -16.26
N THR A 697 -11.70 24.42 -15.93
CA THR A 697 -12.47 25.63 -16.26
C THR A 697 -12.79 25.72 -17.75
N ASP A 698 -11.89 25.33 -18.63
CA ASP A 698 -11.99 25.52 -20.09
C ASP A 698 -12.44 24.29 -20.89
N HIS A 699 -12.85 23.20 -20.22
CA HIS A 699 -13.07 21.92 -20.89
C HIS A 699 -14.53 21.44 -20.88
N PHE A 700 -14.99 20.89 -22.01
CA PHE A 700 -16.16 20.02 -22.08
C PHE A 700 -15.74 18.55 -22.26
N TYR A 701 -16.23 17.67 -21.39
CA TYR A 701 -15.90 16.25 -21.42
C TYR A 701 -16.97 15.35 -22.07
N CYS A 702 -17.93 15.94 -22.80
CA CYS A 702 -19.16 15.26 -23.23
C CYS A 702 -19.11 14.56 -24.61
N ALA A 703 -17.94 14.42 -25.22
CA ALA A 703 -17.82 13.85 -26.57
C ALA A 703 -18.02 12.32 -26.55
N ARG A 704 -19.16 11.83 -27.06
CA ARG A 704 -19.38 10.39 -27.26
C ARG A 704 -18.83 9.91 -28.60
N LEU A 705 -17.74 9.15 -28.53
CA LEU A 705 -17.12 8.52 -29.68
C LEU A 705 -17.45 7.03 -29.73
N LEU A 706 -18.12 6.61 -30.79
CA LEU A 706 -18.36 5.19 -31.04
C LEU A 706 -17.11 4.57 -31.65
N ASP A 707 -16.93 3.25 -31.51
CA ASP A 707 -15.75 2.59 -32.04
C ASP A 707 -15.64 2.75 -33.56
N ARG A 708 -16.76 2.81 -34.29
CA ARG A 708 -16.77 3.11 -35.74
C ARG A 708 -16.20 4.47 -36.11
N ASP A 709 -16.14 5.41 -35.16
CA ASP A 709 -15.63 6.76 -35.37
C ASP A 709 -14.11 6.82 -35.17
N LEU A 710 -13.52 5.80 -34.54
CA LEU A 710 -12.08 5.66 -34.35
C LEU A 710 -11.38 5.19 -35.64
N PRO A 711 -10.09 5.51 -35.81
CA PRO A 711 -9.29 5.00 -36.91
C PRO A 711 -9.33 3.47 -36.99
N GLN A 712 -9.46 2.91 -38.20
CA GLN A 712 -9.48 1.45 -38.44
C GLN A 712 -8.29 0.70 -37.80
N ARG A 713 -7.14 1.37 -37.66
CA ARG A 713 -5.96 0.82 -36.99
C ARG A 713 -6.13 0.62 -35.47
N ILE A 714 -7.04 1.37 -34.82
CA ILE A 714 -7.37 1.24 -33.39
C ILE A 714 -8.47 0.20 -33.18
N THR A 715 -9.34 -0.04 -34.17
CA THR A 715 -10.55 -0.86 -34.04
C THR A 715 -10.42 -2.31 -34.53
N MET A 716 -9.21 -2.85 -34.64
CA MET A 716 -9.03 -4.26 -35.03
C MET A 716 -9.30 -5.23 -33.87
N ALA A 717 -10.54 -5.22 -33.38
CA ALA A 717 -11.16 -6.31 -32.66
C ALA A 717 -12.67 -6.27 -32.99
N GLY A 718 -13.12 -7.21 -33.83
CA GLY A 718 -14.54 -7.54 -33.95
C GLY A 718 -15.26 -6.96 -35.16
N ALA A 719 -15.04 -7.51 -36.35
CA ALA A 719 -16.04 -7.47 -37.40
C ALA A 719 -15.89 -8.67 -38.34
N ALA A 720 -16.64 -9.75 -38.09
CA ALA A 720 -17.14 -10.68 -39.10
C ALA A 720 -18.08 -11.73 -38.49
N LEU A 721 -19.35 -11.38 -38.29
CA LEU A 721 -20.45 -12.33 -38.42
C LEU A 721 -21.59 -11.62 -39.15
N SER A 722 -21.65 -11.80 -40.46
CA SER A 722 -22.84 -11.48 -41.26
C SER A 722 -23.58 -12.77 -41.55
N ASP A 723 -24.85 -12.75 -41.18
CA ASP A 723 -25.84 -13.80 -41.32
C ASP A 723 -26.12 -14.12 -42.80
N GLY A 724 -26.21 -15.41 -43.12
CA GLY A 724 -26.39 -15.93 -44.48
C GLY A 724 -26.68 -17.42 -44.44
N GLY A 725 -27.97 -17.77 -44.38
CA GLY A 725 -28.43 -19.15 -44.25
C GLY A 725 -28.13 -20.04 -45.45
N SER A 726 -27.69 -21.27 -45.20
CA SER A 726 -28.23 -22.54 -45.72
C SER A 726 -27.34 -23.74 -45.33
N ALA A 727 -27.97 -24.82 -44.82
CA ALA A 727 -27.40 -26.09 -44.35
C ALA A 727 -26.48 -26.00 -43.10
N PRO A 728 -26.39 -27.06 -42.24
CA PRO A 728 -25.58 -27.02 -41.02
C PRO A 728 -24.09 -27.11 -41.40
N GLN A 729 -23.51 -25.98 -41.76
CA GLN A 729 -22.09 -25.84 -42.03
C GLN A 729 -21.38 -25.64 -40.68
N ILE A 730 -20.41 -26.49 -40.36
CA ILE A 730 -19.58 -26.35 -39.16
C ILE A 730 -18.91 -24.97 -39.21
N GLN A 731 -19.15 -24.14 -38.19
CA GLN A 731 -18.55 -22.81 -38.10
C GLN A 731 -17.06 -22.94 -37.76
N ILE A 732 -16.17 -22.40 -38.58
CA ILE A 732 -14.72 -22.45 -38.32
C ILE A 732 -14.24 -21.10 -37.79
N LYS A 733 -13.72 -21.07 -36.56
CA LYS A 733 -13.03 -19.90 -35.99
C LYS A 733 -11.54 -20.16 -35.94
N LYS A 734 -10.76 -19.29 -36.57
CA LYS A 734 -9.30 -19.34 -36.53
C LYS A 734 -8.79 -18.21 -35.65
N PHE A 735 -7.93 -18.55 -34.70
CA PHE A 735 -7.13 -17.56 -34.02
C PHE A 735 -5.83 -17.38 -34.81
N ASP A 736 -5.40 -16.14 -35.02
CA ASP A 736 -4.21 -15.81 -35.80
C ASP A 736 -3.10 -15.29 -34.88
N VAL A 737 -1.89 -15.84 -35.04
CA VAL A 737 -0.67 -15.32 -34.42
C VAL A 737 0.33 -15.04 -35.54
N PRO A 738 0.79 -13.78 -35.72
CA PRO A 738 1.69 -13.44 -36.81
C PRO A 738 2.92 -14.34 -36.84
N GLY A 739 3.15 -15.02 -37.96
CA GLY A 739 4.30 -15.90 -38.18
C GLY A 739 4.19 -17.29 -37.53
N GLN A 740 3.01 -17.68 -37.02
CA GLN A 740 2.74 -19.05 -36.56
C GLN A 740 1.49 -19.60 -37.25
N LEU A 741 1.52 -20.89 -37.57
CA LEU A 741 0.33 -21.61 -38.05
C LEU A 741 -0.36 -22.29 -36.86
N PRO A 742 -1.70 -22.31 -36.82
CA PRO A 742 -2.43 -23.08 -35.83
C PRO A 742 -2.08 -24.57 -35.93
N ASP A 743 -1.70 -25.17 -34.81
CA ASP A 743 -1.31 -26.58 -34.70
C ASP A 743 -2.27 -27.39 -33.81
N THR A 744 -3.28 -26.72 -33.23
CA THR A 744 -4.28 -27.30 -32.34
C THR A 744 -5.67 -27.07 -32.90
N ARG A 745 -6.50 -28.11 -32.91
CA ARG A 745 -7.89 -28.06 -33.35
C ARG A 745 -8.84 -28.53 -32.24
N PHE A 746 -9.86 -27.72 -31.94
CA PHE A 746 -11.00 -28.12 -31.10
C PHE A 746 -12.23 -28.33 -31.97
N ARG A 747 -12.95 -29.44 -31.79
CA ARG A 747 -14.26 -29.72 -32.40
C ARG A 747 -15.29 -29.76 -31.28
N LEU A 748 -16.15 -28.75 -31.21
CA LEU A 748 -17.10 -28.57 -30.12
C LEU A 748 -18.53 -28.80 -30.59
N PHE A 749 -19.18 -29.79 -29.97
CA PHE A 749 -20.59 -30.17 -30.11
C PHE A 749 -21.05 -30.38 -31.56
N GLY A 750 -20.11 -30.71 -32.46
CA GLY A 750 -20.37 -30.85 -33.90
C GLY A 750 -20.80 -29.56 -34.61
N LYS A 751 -20.79 -28.41 -33.93
CA LYS A 751 -21.25 -27.12 -34.46
C LYS A 751 -20.10 -26.17 -34.80
N MET A 752 -19.02 -26.21 -34.03
CA MET A 752 -17.91 -25.28 -34.18
C MET A 752 -16.55 -25.99 -34.19
N GLU A 753 -15.68 -25.56 -35.10
CA GLU A 753 -14.29 -25.95 -35.17
C GLU A 753 -13.41 -24.73 -34.85
N ILE A 754 -12.49 -24.87 -33.90
CA ILE A 754 -11.61 -23.79 -33.47
C ILE A 754 -10.16 -24.17 -33.75
N HIS A 755 -9.43 -23.32 -34.48
CA HIS A 755 -8.00 -23.47 -34.74
C HIS A 755 -7.20 -22.56 -33.82
N ALA A 756 -6.28 -23.16 -33.06
CA ALA A 756 -5.49 -22.52 -32.02
C ALA A 756 -4.01 -22.95 -32.08
N HIS A 757 -3.18 -22.28 -31.28
CA HIS A 757 -1.74 -22.47 -31.17
C HIS A 757 -1.40 -23.07 -29.81
N SER A 758 -0.84 -24.27 -29.82
CA SER A 758 -0.41 -25.00 -28.63
C SER A 758 0.57 -24.20 -27.76
N PRO A 759 1.51 -23.38 -28.30
CA PRO A 759 2.39 -22.58 -27.45
C PRO A 759 1.63 -21.60 -26.55
N LEU A 760 0.60 -20.93 -27.06
CA LEU A 760 -0.22 -20.00 -26.27
C LEU A 760 -1.05 -20.72 -25.20
N LEU A 761 -1.63 -21.86 -25.56
CA LEU A 761 -2.37 -22.69 -24.61
C LEU A 761 -1.47 -23.17 -23.47
N LYS A 762 -0.26 -23.66 -23.76
CA LYS A 762 0.71 -24.10 -22.74
C LYS A 762 1.20 -22.97 -21.85
N ILE A 763 1.42 -21.79 -22.40
CA ILE A 763 1.88 -20.62 -21.63
C ILE A 763 0.79 -20.18 -20.65
N HIS A 764 -0.47 -20.14 -21.09
CA HIS A 764 -1.56 -19.55 -20.31
C HIS A 764 -2.42 -20.56 -19.53
N SER A 765 -2.20 -21.87 -19.70
CA SER A 765 -2.94 -22.92 -19.01
C SER A 765 -1.99 -24.04 -18.55
N ALA A 766 -1.91 -24.23 -17.23
CA ALA A 766 -1.16 -25.35 -16.67
C ALA A 766 -1.76 -26.70 -17.07
N PHE A 767 -3.09 -26.76 -17.29
CA PHE A 767 -3.77 -27.95 -17.80
C PHE A 767 -3.26 -28.34 -19.19
N PHE A 768 -3.31 -27.41 -20.15
CA PHE A 768 -2.87 -27.70 -21.53
C PHE A 768 -1.36 -27.98 -21.57
N ARG A 769 -0.55 -27.28 -20.76
CA ARG A 769 0.88 -27.59 -20.61
C ARG A 769 1.12 -29.02 -20.18
N LYS A 770 0.56 -29.41 -19.02
CA LYS A 770 0.71 -30.76 -18.46
C LYS A 770 0.29 -31.84 -19.44
N PHE A 771 -0.83 -31.64 -20.14
CA PHE A 771 -1.35 -32.63 -21.07
C PHE A 771 -0.55 -32.69 -22.38
N MET A 772 -0.26 -31.54 -23.00
CA MET A 772 0.40 -31.48 -24.31
C MET A 772 1.91 -31.77 -24.26
N ASP A 773 2.53 -31.64 -23.09
CA ASP A 773 3.93 -31.98 -22.83
C ASP A 773 4.10 -33.36 -22.18
N SER A 774 3.01 -34.07 -21.86
CA SER A 774 3.06 -35.42 -21.32
C SER A 774 3.84 -36.37 -22.24
N PRO A 775 4.76 -37.21 -21.71
CA PRO A 775 5.46 -38.22 -22.49
C PRO A 775 4.52 -39.31 -23.03
N ASP A 776 3.38 -39.53 -22.36
CA ASP A 776 2.36 -40.52 -22.74
C ASP A 776 1.43 -40.00 -23.85
N LYS A 777 1.70 -38.83 -24.42
CA LYS A 777 0.90 -38.28 -25.51
C LYS A 777 1.02 -39.15 -26.77
N ILE A 778 -0.13 -39.48 -27.35
CA ILE A 778 -0.18 -40.17 -28.63
C ILE A 778 0.18 -39.14 -29.70
N ALA A 779 1.32 -39.33 -30.37
CA ALA A 779 1.73 -38.47 -31.48
C ALA A 779 0.65 -38.44 -32.57
N ALA A 780 0.39 -37.26 -33.13
CA ALA A 780 -0.51 -37.15 -34.27
C ALA A 780 -0.08 -38.11 -35.39
N LYS A 781 -1.05 -38.70 -36.10
CA LYS A 781 -0.75 -39.59 -37.24
C LYS A 781 0.12 -38.84 -38.24
N ALA A 782 1.17 -39.49 -38.74
CA ALA A 782 2.05 -38.89 -39.74
C ALA A 782 1.22 -38.35 -40.93
N GLY A 783 1.33 -37.04 -41.20
CA GLY A 783 0.55 -36.33 -42.22
C GLY A 783 -0.74 -35.65 -41.72
N ALA A 784 -1.03 -35.65 -40.43
CA ALA A 784 -2.15 -34.88 -39.87
C ALA A 784 -1.91 -33.36 -40.03
N ALA A 785 -3.00 -32.61 -40.33
CA ALA A 785 -2.96 -31.16 -40.50
C ALA A 785 -2.75 -30.40 -39.18
N PHE A 786 -3.07 -31.03 -38.05
CA PHE A 786 -2.92 -30.47 -36.70
C PHE A 786 -2.12 -31.45 -35.83
N ALA A 787 -1.25 -30.91 -34.98
CA ALA A 787 -0.49 -31.69 -34.01
C ALA A 787 -1.36 -32.15 -32.84
N TYR A 788 -2.40 -31.38 -32.51
CA TYR A 788 -3.31 -31.66 -31.41
C TYR A 788 -4.76 -31.55 -31.87
N GLU A 789 -5.56 -32.57 -31.55
CA GLU A 789 -6.99 -32.58 -31.83
C GLU A 789 -7.78 -32.88 -30.57
N TRP A 790 -8.76 -32.03 -30.29
CA TRP A 790 -9.59 -32.05 -29.09
C TRP A 790 -11.07 -32.07 -29.47
N VAL A 791 -11.86 -32.79 -28.69
CA VAL A 791 -13.30 -32.97 -28.85
C VAL A 791 -13.99 -32.74 -27.51
N ASP A 792 -15.24 -32.28 -27.53
CA ASP A 792 -16.07 -32.20 -26.33
C ASP A 792 -16.40 -33.61 -25.78
N GLU A 793 -16.36 -33.72 -24.46
CA GLU A 793 -16.86 -34.84 -23.67
C GLU A 793 -17.75 -34.27 -22.54
N VAL A 794 -18.95 -34.85 -22.39
CA VAL A 794 -19.89 -34.49 -21.31
C VAL A 794 -19.60 -35.39 -20.12
N ASP A 795 -19.58 -34.82 -18.91
CA ASP A 795 -19.32 -35.57 -17.69
C ASP A 795 -20.37 -36.67 -17.48
N ASP A 796 -19.98 -37.80 -16.87
CA ASP A 796 -20.85 -38.98 -16.71
C ASP A 796 -22.15 -38.66 -15.94
N ASP A 797 -22.13 -37.66 -15.06
CA ASP A 797 -23.27 -37.18 -14.28
C ASP A 797 -24.09 -36.07 -14.95
N SER A 798 -23.71 -35.67 -16.18
CA SER A 798 -24.28 -34.54 -16.92
C SER A 798 -24.21 -33.19 -16.19
N SER A 799 -23.33 -33.06 -15.19
CA SER A 799 -23.16 -31.81 -14.43
C SER A 799 -22.30 -30.78 -15.15
N GLY A 800 -21.54 -31.21 -16.16
CA GLY A 800 -20.60 -30.36 -16.89
C GLY A 800 -20.10 -30.98 -18.19
N TRP A 801 -19.14 -30.30 -18.81
CA TRP A 801 -18.45 -30.75 -20.02
C TRP A 801 -17.00 -30.26 -20.02
N HIS A 802 -16.13 -30.97 -20.73
CA HIS A 802 -14.74 -30.59 -20.91
C HIS A 802 -14.23 -31.03 -22.29
N VAL A 803 -13.03 -30.59 -22.67
CA VAL A 803 -12.37 -31.06 -23.90
C VAL A 803 -11.37 -32.16 -23.58
N VAL A 804 -11.39 -33.22 -24.38
CA VAL A 804 -10.43 -34.32 -24.34
C VAL A 804 -9.75 -34.50 -25.67
N ALA A 805 -8.56 -35.09 -25.68
CA ALA A 805 -7.90 -35.46 -26.93
C ALA A 805 -8.79 -36.44 -27.72
N ASP A 806 -8.90 -36.24 -29.03
CA ASP A 806 -9.73 -37.08 -29.90
C ASP A 806 -9.34 -38.57 -29.82
N SER A 807 -8.06 -38.85 -29.56
CA SER A 807 -7.54 -40.21 -29.33
C SER A 807 -8.11 -40.90 -28.09
N ASN A 808 -8.60 -40.12 -27.11
CA ASN A 808 -9.06 -40.60 -25.81
C ASN A 808 -10.58 -40.62 -25.70
N LYS A 809 -11.31 -40.21 -26.74
CA LYS A 809 -12.78 -40.15 -26.71
C LYS A 809 -13.37 -41.53 -26.43
N LYS A 810 -14.05 -41.69 -25.30
CA LYS A 810 -14.87 -42.89 -25.03
C LYS A 810 -16.01 -42.94 -26.04
N SER A 811 -16.33 -44.11 -26.57
CA SER A 811 -17.29 -44.30 -27.68
C SER A 811 -18.77 -44.08 -27.31
N SER A 812 -19.10 -43.14 -26.41
CA SER A 812 -20.47 -42.84 -26.01
C SER A 812 -21.14 -41.92 -27.06
N ASN A 813 -22.08 -42.48 -27.82
CA ASN A 813 -22.85 -41.79 -28.86
C ASN A 813 -23.92 -40.81 -28.32
N LYS A 814 -23.79 -40.29 -27.09
CA LYS A 814 -24.73 -39.28 -26.58
C LYS A 814 -24.31 -37.90 -27.09
N LEU A 815 -24.72 -37.56 -28.31
CA LEU A 815 -24.75 -36.17 -28.76
C LEU A 815 -25.74 -35.41 -27.85
N SER A 816 -25.23 -34.44 -27.08
CA SER A 816 -26.05 -33.56 -26.24
C SER A 816 -26.78 -32.54 -27.12
N GLU A 817 -27.95 -32.91 -27.63
CA GLU A 817 -28.80 -32.07 -28.49
C GLU A 817 -29.33 -30.76 -27.85
N GLY A 818 -28.85 -30.35 -26.66
CA GLY A 818 -29.33 -29.16 -25.95
C GLY A 818 -28.28 -28.25 -25.26
N MET A 819 -26.99 -28.61 -25.21
CA MET A 819 -25.99 -27.88 -24.39
C MET A 819 -25.14 -26.86 -25.18
N SER A 820 -25.34 -26.68 -26.48
CA SER A 820 -24.21 -26.36 -27.34
C SER A 820 -23.81 -24.87 -27.46
N GLU A 821 -24.75 -23.92 -27.54
CA GLU A 821 -24.40 -22.56 -27.99
C GLU A 821 -23.77 -21.68 -26.89
N PRO A 822 -24.39 -21.51 -25.71
CA PRO A 822 -23.78 -20.74 -24.62
C PRO A 822 -22.44 -21.33 -24.15
N ALA A 823 -22.32 -22.66 -24.13
CA ALA A 823 -21.09 -23.35 -23.76
C ALA A 823 -19.94 -23.07 -24.75
N ILE A 824 -20.23 -23.10 -26.05
CA ILE A 824 -19.27 -22.73 -27.10
C ILE A 824 -18.84 -21.28 -26.92
N GLU A 825 -19.77 -20.35 -26.71
CA GLU A 825 -19.45 -18.94 -26.51
C GLU A 825 -18.56 -18.71 -25.29
N VAL A 826 -18.86 -19.35 -24.15
CA VAL A 826 -18.02 -19.28 -22.93
C VAL A 826 -16.61 -19.82 -23.19
N PHE A 827 -16.48 -20.94 -23.90
CA PHE A 827 -15.17 -21.49 -24.26
C PHE A 827 -14.40 -20.59 -25.21
N VAL A 828 -15.09 -20.02 -26.20
CA VAL A 828 -14.51 -19.05 -27.12
C VAL A 828 -14.07 -17.78 -26.40
N SER A 829 -14.84 -17.31 -25.41
CA SER A 829 -14.48 -16.17 -24.56
C SER A 829 -13.25 -16.46 -23.70
N MET A 830 -13.15 -17.65 -23.11
CA MET A 830 -11.93 -18.08 -22.41
C MET A 830 -10.71 -18.10 -23.35
N LEU A 831 -10.87 -18.60 -24.58
CA LEU A 831 -9.79 -18.53 -25.57
C LEU A 831 -9.48 -17.09 -25.98
N ASN A 832 -10.48 -16.23 -26.19
CA ASN A 832 -10.26 -14.81 -26.46
C ASN A 832 -9.38 -14.18 -25.36
N CYS A 833 -9.57 -14.53 -24.08
CA CYS A 833 -8.69 -14.09 -22.98
C CYS A 833 -7.24 -14.59 -23.15
N ILE A 834 -7.03 -15.86 -23.53
CA ILE A 834 -5.68 -16.40 -23.80
C ILE A 834 -5.00 -15.61 -24.93
N TYR A 835 -5.77 -15.27 -25.97
CA TYR A 835 -5.31 -14.52 -27.14
C TYR A 835 -5.32 -13.00 -26.97
N ARG A 836 -5.71 -12.48 -25.80
CA ARG A 836 -5.82 -11.04 -25.53
C ARG A 836 -6.78 -10.30 -26.46
N ILE A 837 -7.82 -10.98 -26.93
CA ILE A 837 -8.88 -10.42 -27.77
C ILE A 837 -10.01 -9.96 -26.85
N PRO A 838 -10.29 -8.65 -26.74
CA PRO A 838 -11.38 -8.17 -25.89
C PRO A 838 -12.74 -8.59 -26.47
N PHE A 839 -13.71 -8.84 -25.60
CA PHE A 839 -15.08 -9.16 -25.98
C PHE A 839 -16.04 -8.53 -24.98
N LYS A 840 -17.29 -8.32 -25.42
CA LYS A 840 -18.36 -7.90 -24.53
C LYS A 840 -18.76 -9.08 -23.64
N THR A 841 -18.85 -8.84 -22.34
CA THR A 841 -19.23 -9.85 -21.34
C THR A 841 -20.37 -9.34 -20.48
N GLU A 842 -21.22 -10.25 -20.04
CA GLU A 842 -22.26 -10.02 -19.04
C GLU A 842 -21.94 -10.81 -17.76
N PRO A 843 -22.52 -10.46 -16.59
CA PRO A 843 -22.18 -11.11 -15.32
C PRO A 843 -22.25 -12.64 -15.33
N MET A 844 -23.32 -13.20 -15.89
CA MET A 844 -23.52 -14.66 -15.93
C MET A 844 -22.49 -15.36 -16.82
N GLN A 845 -22.15 -14.76 -17.97
CA GLN A 845 -21.11 -15.28 -18.85
C GLN A 845 -19.75 -15.24 -18.14
N LEU A 846 -19.46 -14.18 -17.38
CA LEU A 846 -18.20 -14.07 -16.63
C LEU A 846 -18.06 -15.13 -15.56
N ILE A 847 -19.13 -15.47 -14.86
CA ILE A 847 -19.14 -16.57 -13.87
C ILE A 847 -18.79 -17.89 -14.55
N GLU A 848 -19.40 -18.19 -15.70
CA GLU A 848 -19.11 -19.43 -16.44
C GLU A 848 -17.70 -19.44 -17.04
N VAL A 849 -17.20 -18.31 -17.56
CA VAL A 849 -15.81 -18.19 -18.02
C VAL A 849 -14.84 -18.40 -16.87
N THR A 850 -15.15 -17.89 -15.67
CA THR A 850 -14.34 -18.09 -14.47
C THR A 850 -14.29 -19.55 -14.07
N LYS A 851 -15.43 -20.25 -14.03
CA LYS A 851 -15.49 -21.70 -13.75
C LYS A 851 -14.66 -22.51 -14.74
N LEU A 852 -14.81 -22.21 -16.02
CA LEU A 852 -14.08 -22.88 -17.09
C LEU A 852 -12.57 -22.62 -16.99
N ALA A 853 -12.17 -21.39 -16.68
CA ALA A 853 -10.78 -21.01 -16.52
C ALA A 853 -10.13 -21.60 -15.26
N ASP A 854 -10.90 -21.77 -14.18
CA ASP A 854 -10.46 -22.50 -12.99
C ASP A 854 -10.18 -23.97 -13.35
N TYR A 855 -11.10 -24.62 -14.08
CA TYR A 855 -10.93 -26.00 -14.56
C TYR A 855 -9.67 -26.15 -15.44
N TYR A 856 -9.51 -25.29 -16.45
CA TYR A 856 -8.34 -25.32 -17.34
C TYR A 856 -7.10 -24.62 -16.75
N ARG A 857 -7.12 -24.21 -15.48
CA ARG A 857 -5.98 -23.57 -14.80
C ARG A 857 -5.41 -22.37 -15.58
N CYS A 858 -6.29 -21.48 -16.02
CA CYS A 858 -5.96 -20.28 -16.79
C CYS A 858 -6.64 -18.99 -16.27
N LEU A 859 -7.02 -18.96 -14.99
CA LEU A 859 -7.56 -17.77 -14.31
C LEU A 859 -6.72 -16.50 -14.55
N PRO A 860 -5.36 -16.53 -14.52
CA PRO A 860 -4.55 -15.35 -14.83
C PRO A 860 -4.77 -14.77 -16.23
N ALA A 861 -5.07 -15.61 -17.22
CA ALA A 861 -5.34 -15.13 -18.57
C ALA A 861 -6.68 -14.39 -18.66
N VAL A 862 -7.71 -14.92 -17.98
CA VAL A 862 -9.04 -14.30 -17.92
C VAL A 862 -8.98 -12.99 -17.17
N SER A 863 -8.44 -13.02 -15.95
CA SER A 863 -8.27 -11.87 -15.08
C SER A 863 -7.60 -10.70 -15.80
N ASN A 864 -6.40 -10.89 -16.35
CA ASN A 864 -5.70 -9.82 -17.08
C ASN A 864 -6.46 -9.27 -18.31
N SER A 865 -7.36 -10.05 -18.90
CA SER A 865 -8.16 -9.62 -20.04
C SER A 865 -9.39 -8.81 -19.63
N LEU A 866 -9.80 -8.85 -18.36
CA LEU A 866 -11.08 -8.31 -17.93
C LEU A 866 -11.14 -6.79 -17.96
N TYR A 867 -10.03 -6.08 -17.72
CA TYR A 867 -9.99 -4.63 -17.90
C TYR A 867 -10.46 -4.21 -19.31
N ALA A 868 -9.96 -4.90 -20.34
CA ALA A 868 -10.37 -4.63 -21.72
C ALA A 868 -11.80 -5.13 -22.02
N CYS A 869 -12.26 -6.20 -21.35
CA CYS A 869 -13.62 -6.71 -21.51
C CYS A 869 -14.67 -5.78 -20.86
N PHE A 870 -14.40 -5.22 -19.69
CA PHE A 870 -15.26 -4.24 -19.04
C PHE A 870 -15.36 -2.96 -19.85
N TYR A 871 -14.26 -2.52 -20.46
CA TYR A 871 -14.30 -1.41 -21.41
C TYR A 871 -15.25 -1.65 -22.59
N MET A 872 -15.28 -2.88 -23.13
CA MET A 872 -16.21 -3.29 -24.20
C MET A 872 -17.64 -3.55 -23.70
N SER A 873 -17.85 -3.49 -22.38
CA SER A 873 -19.10 -3.79 -21.70
C SER A 873 -19.53 -2.60 -20.83
N PRO A 874 -19.79 -1.41 -21.42
CA PRO A 874 -20.11 -0.20 -20.64
C PRO A 874 -21.40 -0.28 -19.81
N ASN A 875 -22.20 -1.34 -20.02
CA ASN A 875 -23.41 -1.62 -19.24
C ASN A 875 -23.24 -2.93 -18.44
N PHE A 876 -22.04 -3.18 -17.91
CA PHE A 876 -21.78 -4.36 -17.10
C PHE A 876 -22.58 -4.26 -15.80
N ASP A 877 -23.58 -5.12 -15.64
CA ASP A 877 -24.55 -5.05 -14.54
C ASP A 877 -23.92 -5.48 -13.20
N ILE A 878 -23.49 -4.50 -12.41
CA ILE A 878 -22.94 -4.72 -11.06
C ILE A 878 -24.00 -5.14 -10.03
N HIS A 879 -25.30 -5.05 -10.33
CA HIS A 879 -26.36 -5.47 -9.41
C HIS A 879 -26.35 -6.99 -9.15
N LYS A 880 -25.61 -7.75 -9.98
CA LYS A 880 -25.27 -9.16 -9.77
C LYS A 880 -24.03 -9.38 -8.91
N ALA A 881 -23.54 -8.37 -8.18
CA ALA A 881 -22.35 -8.43 -7.34
C ALA A 881 -22.30 -9.67 -6.42
N ARG A 882 -23.43 -10.10 -5.86
CA ARG A 882 -23.50 -11.30 -5.00
C ARG A 882 -23.13 -12.59 -5.71
N ASP A 883 -23.52 -12.73 -6.97
CA ASP A 883 -23.18 -13.88 -7.80
C ASP A 883 -21.74 -13.76 -8.32
N LEU A 884 -21.28 -12.52 -8.53
CA LEU A 884 -19.97 -12.19 -9.08
C LEU A 884 -18.83 -12.25 -8.07
N ILE A 885 -19.06 -12.00 -6.79
CA ILE A 885 -17.99 -11.78 -5.81
C ILE A 885 -17.05 -12.98 -5.67
N GLU A 886 -17.56 -14.21 -5.75
CA GLU A 886 -16.71 -15.41 -5.76
C GLU A 886 -15.85 -15.47 -7.02
N SER A 887 -16.40 -15.09 -8.17
CA SER A 887 -15.65 -15.02 -9.43
C SER A 887 -14.60 -13.91 -9.37
N ALA A 888 -14.94 -12.74 -8.85
CA ALA A 888 -14.03 -11.61 -8.65
C ALA A 888 -12.85 -12.00 -7.74
N TYR A 889 -13.14 -12.72 -6.66
CA TYR A 889 -12.13 -13.26 -5.74
C TYR A 889 -11.23 -14.30 -6.41
N LYS A 890 -11.81 -15.30 -7.10
CA LYS A 890 -11.03 -16.34 -7.80
C LYS A 890 -10.15 -15.78 -8.92
N LEU A 891 -10.68 -14.82 -9.66
CA LEU A 891 -9.94 -14.12 -10.70
C LEU A 891 -8.90 -13.16 -10.12
N ARG A 892 -8.97 -12.85 -8.81
CA ARG A 892 -8.12 -11.86 -8.15
C ARG A 892 -8.14 -10.52 -8.91
N GLN A 893 -9.32 -10.11 -9.39
CA GLN A 893 -9.49 -8.90 -10.20
C GLN A 893 -9.84 -7.71 -9.32
N PRO A 894 -8.93 -6.74 -9.12
CA PRO A 894 -9.13 -5.63 -8.17
C PRO A 894 -10.38 -4.80 -8.49
N LEU A 895 -10.52 -4.35 -9.73
CA LEU A 895 -11.63 -3.52 -10.21
C LEU A 895 -12.99 -4.18 -9.94
N LEU A 896 -13.19 -5.42 -10.42
CA LEU A 896 -14.44 -6.15 -10.21
C LEU A 896 -14.71 -6.43 -8.73
N PHE A 897 -13.67 -6.77 -7.97
CA PHE A 897 -13.80 -7.12 -6.56
C PHE A 897 -14.18 -5.92 -5.70
N ARG A 898 -13.51 -4.78 -5.89
CA ARG A 898 -13.81 -3.51 -5.21
C ARG A 898 -15.27 -3.14 -5.38
N ASP A 899 -15.73 -3.06 -6.62
CA ASP A 899 -17.09 -2.69 -6.94
C ASP A 899 -18.11 -3.68 -6.37
N CYS A 900 -17.85 -4.99 -6.47
CA CYS A 900 -18.73 -5.99 -5.87
C CYS A 900 -18.80 -5.84 -4.34
N ILE A 901 -17.67 -5.64 -3.66
CA ILE A 901 -17.63 -5.48 -2.21
C ILE A 901 -18.31 -4.18 -1.77
N ILE A 902 -18.02 -3.05 -2.44
CA ILE A 902 -18.64 -1.75 -2.13
C ILE A 902 -20.14 -1.84 -2.32
N TYR A 903 -20.61 -2.40 -3.44
CA TYR A 903 -22.04 -2.60 -3.69
C TYR A 903 -22.71 -3.46 -2.62
N ILE A 904 -22.11 -4.61 -2.26
CA ILE A 904 -22.67 -5.51 -1.25
C ILE A 904 -22.67 -4.85 0.13
N ALA A 905 -21.53 -4.28 0.55
CA ALA A 905 -21.35 -3.68 1.88
C ALA A 905 -22.20 -2.41 2.08
N GLY A 906 -22.39 -1.64 1.00
CA GLY A 906 -23.19 -0.42 0.95
C GLY A 906 -24.69 -0.65 1.15
N SER A 907 -25.17 -1.89 1.01
CA SER A 907 -26.57 -2.22 1.26
C SER A 907 -26.90 -2.16 2.76
N MET A 908 -27.74 -1.19 3.13
CA MET A 908 -28.11 -0.95 4.53
C MET A 908 -29.02 -2.04 5.13
N GLN A 909 -29.71 -2.82 4.29
CA GLN A 909 -30.75 -3.76 4.75
C GLN A 909 -30.33 -5.25 4.71
N GLN A 910 -29.34 -5.65 3.89
CA GLN A 910 -29.19 -7.07 3.52
C GLN A 910 -27.81 -7.68 3.79
N THR A 911 -26.85 -6.93 4.32
CA THR A 911 -25.46 -7.41 4.48
C THR A 911 -25.31 -8.53 5.52
N THR A 912 -26.12 -8.52 6.58
CA THR A 912 -26.09 -9.57 7.63
C THR A 912 -26.54 -10.93 7.15
N LEU A 913 -27.47 -11.00 6.18
CA LEU A 913 -27.93 -12.26 5.60
C LEU A 913 -26.87 -12.89 4.70
N PHE A 914 -26.18 -12.06 3.91
CA PHE A 914 -25.14 -12.52 2.98
C PHE A 914 -23.95 -13.20 3.68
N LEU A 915 -23.54 -12.69 4.86
CA LEU A 915 -22.43 -13.27 5.64
C LEU A 915 -22.67 -14.71 6.09
N HIS A 916 -23.94 -15.13 6.20
CA HIS A 916 -24.35 -16.49 6.58
C HIS A 916 -24.47 -17.47 5.40
N GLU A 917 -24.54 -16.98 4.16
CA GLU A 917 -24.82 -17.80 2.97
C GLU A 917 -23.57 -18.32 2.24
N ILE A 918 -22.38 -17.76 2.50
CA ILE A 918 -21.12 -18.19 1.87
C ILE A 918 -20.70 -19.56 2.44
N LYS A 919 -20.59 -20.58 1.57
CA LYS A 919 -20.41 -22.00 1.96
C LYS A 919 -18.95 -22.50 2.06
N ASN A 920 -17.93 -21.68 1.75
CA ASN A 920 -16.53 -22.13 1.55
C ASN A 920 -15.52 -21.61 2.61
N SER A 921 -14.77 -22.50 3.27
CA SER A 921 -14.13 -22.20 4.58
C SER A 921 -13.00 -21.14 4.60
N ASN A 922 -12.16 -21.02 3.58
CA ASN A 922 -11.00 -20.10 3.61
C ASN A 922 -11.26 -18.78 2.87
N ALA A 923 -11.88 -18.86 1.69
CA ALA A 923 -12.30 -17.67 0.94
C ALA A 923 -13.35 -16.85 1.71
N GLN A 924 -14.20 -17.51 2.52
CA GLN A 924 -15.20 -16.84 3.34
C GLN A 924 -14.57 -15.91 4.37
N GLN A 925 -13.53 -16.31 5.09
CA GLN A 925 -12.95 -15.44 6.12
C GLN A 925 -12.34 -14.18 5.50
N ALA A 926 -11.64 -14.32 4.38
CA ALA A 926 -11.05 -13.18 3.67
C ALA A 926 -12.11 -12.24 3.08
N LEU A 927 -13.16 -12.80 2.46
CA LEU A 927 -14.31 -12.04 1.96
C LEU A 927 -15.06 -11.32 3.10
N GLN A 928 -15.27 -12.00 4.22
CA GLN A 928 -15.91 -11.41 5.40
C GLN A 928 -15.07 -10.26 5.97
N GLN A 929 -13.75 -10.42 6.04
CA GLN A 929 -12.86 -9.37 6.51
C GLN A 929 -12.90 -8.15 5.57
N ALA A 930 -12.82 -8.35 4.26
CA ALA A 930 -12.91 -7.27 3.27
C ALA A 930 -14.26 -6.54 3.35
N LEU A 931 -15.38 -7.29 3.44
CA LEU A 931 -16.72 -6.73 3.63
C LEU A 931 -16.83 -5.91 4.91
N LEU A 932 -16.28 -6.40 6.03
CA LEU A 932 -16.27 -5.68 7.30
C LEU A 932 -15.43 -4.42 7.23
N THR A 933 -14.25 -4.46 6.61
CA THR A 933 -13.40 -3.29 6.39
C THR A 933 -14.15 -2.20 5.61
N VAL A 934 -14.71 -2.54 4.45
CA VAL A 934 -15.48 -1.58 3.63
C VAL A 934 -16.69 -1.06 4.38
N ARG A 935 -17.44 -1.94 5.05
CA ARG A 935 -18.61 -1.55 5.84
C ARG A 935 -18.25 -0.61 6.99
N ASN A 936 -17.12 -0.83 7.66
CA ASN A 936 -16.64 0.07 8.72
C ASN A 936 -16.31 1.45 8.15
N LYS A 937 -15.65 1.53 7.00
CA LYS A 937 -15.38 2.82 6.31
C LYS A 937 -16.68 3.55 5.97
N ILE A 938 -17.67 2.85 5.41
CA ILE A 938 -19.00 3.45 5.15
C ILE A 938 -19.61 3.97 6.46
N PHE A 939 -19.53 3.22 7.55
CA PHE A 939 -20.06 3.67 8.83
C PHE A 939 -19.29 4.84 9.43
N GLU A 940 -17.97 4.91 9.26
CA GLU A 940 -17.16 6.06 9.68
C GLU A 940 -17.61 7.33 8.95
N SER A 941 -17.74 7.28 7.61
CA SER A 941 -18.29 8.39 6.82
C SER A 941 -19.73 8.74 7.23
N LEU A 942 -20.56 7.75 7.55
CA LEU A 942 -21.94 7.98 8.02
C LEU A 942 -22.00 8.68 9.38
N VAL A 943 -21.12 8.32 10.31
CA VAL A 943 -21.05 8.98 11.63
C VAL A 943 -20.62 10.43 11.46
N GLY A 944 -19.58 10.69 10.64
CA GLY A 944 -19.16 12.06 10.31
C GLY A 944 -20.30 12.87 9.68
N ALA A 945 -20.98 12.31 8.68
CA ALA A 945 -22.14 12.92 8.04
C ALA A 945 -23.27 13.24 9.03
N GLN A 946 -23.58 12.34 9.96
CA GLN A 946 -24.59 12.55 10.99
C GLN A 946 -24.23 13.70 11.93
N GLU A 947 -22.98 13.75 12.38
CA GLU A 947 -22.49 14.83 13.25
C GLU A 947 -22.59 16.18 12.55
N VAL A 948 -22.18 16.27 11.28
CA VAL A 948 -22.26 17.51 10.50
C VAL A 948 -23.72 17.94 10.32
N VAL A 949 -24.61 17.02 9.91
CA VAL A 949 -26.05 17.34 9.76
C VAL A 949 -26.64 17.84 11.08
N HIS A 950 -26.30 17.22 12.21
CA HIS A 950 -26.77 17.65 13.52
C HIS A 950 -26.21 19.01 13.94
N LEU A 951 -24.91 19.28 13.73
CA LEU A 951 -24.30 20.56 14.04
C LEU A 951 -24.89 21.69 13.19
N THR A 952 -25.05 21.46 11.89
CA THR A 952 -25.66 22.41 10.95
C THR A 952 -27.09 22.73 11.35
N ALA A 953 -27.87 21.74 11.80
CA ALA A 953 -29.23 21.95 12.26
C ALA A 953 -29.35 22.53 13.69
N SER A 954 -28.33 22.36 14.54
CA SER A 954 -28.37 22.80 15.95
C SER A 954 -27.95 24.24 16.17
N ASN A 955 -27.43 24.94 15.16
CA ASN A 955 -27.02 26.35 15.25
C ASN A 955 -28.22 27.33 15.26
N ASP A 956 -29.31 26.99 15.99
CA ASP A 956 -30.53 27.79 16.20
C ASP A 956 -31.33 28.19 14.92
N ASP A 957 -31.21 27.41 13.84
CA ASP A 957 -31.98 27.63 12.60
C ASP A 957 -33.21 26.71 12.54
N GLU A 958 -34.28 27.06 13.25
CA GLU A 958 -35.60 26.39 13.23
C GLU A 958 -36.09 25.98 11.80
N PRO A 959 -35.86 26.78 10.74
CA PRO A 959 -36.09 26.38 9.36
C PRO A 959 -35.40 25.08 8.93
N LEU A 960 -34.14 24.86 9.30
CA LEU A 960 -33.35 23.68 8.91
C LEU A 960 -33.88 22.40 9.56
N PHE A 961 -34.20 22.48 10.84
CA PHE A 961 -34.79 21.35 11.56
C PHE A 961 -36.14 20.95 10.96
N LYS A 962 -36.95 21.94 10.56
CA LYS A 962 -38.20 21.70 9.85
C LYS A 962 -37.97 21.05 8.48
N ILE A 963 -36.98 21.51 7.71
CA ILE A 963 -36.61 20.90 6.42
C ILE A 963 -36.23 19.43 6.61
N MET A 964 -35.36 19.12 7.58
CA MET A 964 -34.96 17.74 7.89
C MET A 964 -36.17 16.87 8.24
N LYS A 965 -37.07 17.37 9.09
CA LYS A 965 -38.29 16.64 9.47
C LYS A 965 -39.20 16.40 8.28
N ASP A 966 -39.42 17.40 7.44
CA ASP A 966 -40.24 17.30 6.23
C ASP A 966 -39.66 16.28 5.23
N VAL A 967 -38.34 16.30 5.03
CA VAL A 967 -37.65 15.32 4.18
C VAL A 967 -37.77 13.91 4.77
N SER A 968 -37.58 13.76 6.08
CA SER A 968 -37.72 12.48 6.78
C SER A 968 -39.13 11.88 6.62
N ILE A 969 -40.17 12.69 6.76
CA ILE A 969 -41.57 12.27 6.55
C ILE A 969 -41.76 11.79 5.11
N LYS A 970 -41.33 12.58 4.12
CA LYS A 970 -41.47 12.23 2.69
C LYS A 970 -40.75 10.95 2.30
N VAL A 971 -39.57 10.69 2.87
CA VAL A 971 -38.85 9.42 2.64
C VAL A 971 -39.58 8.25 3.29
N SER A 972 -40.20 8.47 4.45
CA SER A 972 -40.95 7.45 5.18
C SER A 972 -42.30 7.10 4.54
N GLU A 973 -42.90 7.99 3.75
CA GLU A 973 -44.17 7.75 3.03
C GLU A 973 -44.09 6.57 2.05
N ASN A 974 -42.89 6.22 1.58
CA ASN A 974 -42.66 5.10 0.68
C ASN A 974 -42.60 3.73 1.40
N GLY A 975 -42.85 3.68 2.71
CA GLY A 975 -43.00 2.44 3.49
C GLY A 975 -41.70 1.83 4.02
N ASN A 976 -40.54 2.20 3.47
CA ASN A 976 -39.22 1.84 3.99
C ASN A 976 -38.32 3.08 4.02
N PHE A 977 -37.82 3.45 5.20
CA PHE A 977 -36.90 4.57 5.32
C PHE A 977 -35.54 4.20 4.72
N SER A 978 -35.14 4.90 3.64
CA SER A 978 -33.81 4.81 3.05
C SER A 978 -32.94 5.97 3.53
N GLN A 979 -31.87 5.67 4.26
CA GLN A 979 -30.95 6.67 4.75
C GLN A 979 -30.17 7.38 3.60
N PRO A 980 -29.68 6.68 2.56
CA PRO A 980 -29.10 7.34 1.38
C PRO A 980 -30.07 8.31 0.69
N GLU A 981 -31.32 7.90 0.48
CA GLU A 981 -32.36 8.75 -0.13
C GLU A 981 -32.66 9.98 0.73
N PHE A 982 -32.68 9.81 2.05
CA PHE A 982 -32.86 10.91 3.01
C PHE A 982 -31.75 11.96 2.88
N TYR A 983 -30.47 11.55 2.90
CA TYR A 983 -29.37 12.49 2.75
C TYR A 983 -29.37 13.16 1.38
N ARG A 984 -29.66 12.43 0.31
CA ARG A 984 -29.77 13.03 -1.03
C ARG A 984 -30.85 14.10 -1.08
N LYS A 985 -32.07 13.77 -0.65
CA LYS A 985 -33.19 14.73 -0.63
C LYS A 985 -32.94 15.91 0.31
N LEU A 986 -32.10 15.75 1.32
CA LEU A 986 -31.71 16.82 2.22
C LEU A 986 -30.79 17.81 1.52
N VAL A 987 -29.77 17.33 0.79
CA VAL A 987 -28.89 18.16 -0.06
C VAL A 987 -29.68 18.84 -1.17
N ASP A 988 -30.57 18.13 -1.86
CA ASP A 988 -31.41 18.70 -2.94
C ASP A 988 -32.33 19.83 -2.44
N ARG A 989 -32.66 19.82 -1.15
CA ARG A 989 -33.54 20.81 -0.51
C ARG A 989 -32.77 22.00 0.07
N GLU A 990 -31.53 21.79 0.47
CA GLU A 990 -30.76 22.75 1.25
C GLU A 990 -29.26 22.52 1.05
N GLU A 991 -28.63 23.46 0.35
CA GLU A 991 -27.21 23.41 -0.05
C GLU A 991 -26.26 23.40 1.15
N ARG A 992 -26.65 23.96 2.30
CA ARG A 992 -25.79 23.96 3.51
C ARG A 992 -25.41 22.57 4.04
N PHE A 993 -26.10 21.52 3.58
CA PHE A 993 -25.73 20.14 3.89
C PHE A 993 -24.77 19.52 2.86
N SER A 994 -24.48 20.17 1.73
CA SER A 994 -23.68 19.61 0.64
C SER A 994 -22.27 19.23 1.09
N GLU A 995 -21.52 20.18 1.64
CA GLU A 995 -20.13 19.99 2.09
C GLU A 995 -20.02 18.85 3.14
N GLY A 996 -21.00 18.75 4.03
CA GLY A 996 -21.04 17.73 5.07
C GLY A 996 -21.47 16.33 4.61
N LEU A 997 -22.16 16.25 3.47
CA LEU A 997 -22.74 15.01 2.96
C LEU A 997 -22.10 14.55 1.64
N GLU A 998 -21.25 15.35 1.03
CA GLU A 998 -20.58 15.05 -0.24
C GLU A 998 -19.85 13.72 -0.18
N GLU A 999 -19.03 13.52 0.86
CA GLU A 999 -18.26 12.29 1.04
C GLU A 999 -19.19 11.07 1.10
N VAL A 1000 -20.22 11.07 1.95
CA VAL A 1000 -21.11 9.92 2.14
C VAL A 1000 -22.03 9.67 0.94
N LEU A 1001 -22.30 10.70 0.15
CA LEU A 1001 -23.13 10.65 -1.05
C LEU A 1001 -22.34 10.39 -2.34
N SER A 1002 -21.01 10.32 -2.25
CA SER A 1002 -20.13 9.99 -3.37
C SER A 1002 -20.34 8.56 -3.89
N GLY A 1003 -20.05 8.38 -5.18
CA GLY A 1003 -20.17 7.11 -5.88
C GLY A 1003 -18.81 6.58 -6.30
N ASN A 1004 -18.21 5.69 -5.51
CA ASN A 1004 -16.88 5.15 -5.79
C ASN A 1004 -16.91 3.83 -6.59
N LEU A 1005 -18.00 3.55 -7.32
CA LEU A 1005 -18.06 2.40 -8.23
C LEU A 1005 -17.35 2.77 -9.54
N GLN A 1006 -16.38 1.96 -9.93
CA GLN A 1006 -15.54 2.21 -11.12
C GLN A 1006 -16.14 1.62 -12.40
N LEU A 1007 -16.87 0.51 -12.31
CA LEU A 1007 -17.58 -0.15 -13.42
C LEU A 1007 -18.90 0.55 -13.75
N ASP A 1008 -19.49 1.25 -12.78
CA ASP A 1008 -20.64 2.14 -12.98
C ASP A 1008 -20.35 3.52 -12.39
N SER A 1009 -19.64 4.35 -13.15
CA SER A 1009 -19.29 5.72 -12.76
C SER A 1009 -20.50 6.66 -12.64
N SER A 1010 -21.69 6.22 -13.06
CA SER A 1010 -22.93 6.98 -12.90
C SER A 1010 -23.65 6.69 -11.59
N ALA A 1011 -23.15 5.72 -10.81
CA ALA A 1011 -23.76 5.31 -9.57
C ALA A 1011 -23.67 6.41 -8.51
N LEU A 1012 -24.82 6.82 -7.96
CA LEU A 1012 -24.91 7.82 -6.90
C LEU A 1012 -25.75 7.28 -5.75
N ALA A 1013 -25.24 7.45 -4.53
CA ALA A 1013 -25.97 7.04 -3.34
C ALA A 1013 -27.34 7.73 -3.27
N GLY A 1014 -28.40 6.93 -3.05
CA GLY A 1014 -29.77 7.43 -2.91
C GLY A 1014 -30.53 7.65 -4.23
N ILE A 1015 -29.97 7.29 -5.40
CA ILE A 1015 -30.61 7.51 -6.71
C ILE A 1015 -30.78 6.20 -7.50
N GLY A 1016 -31.93 6.06 -8.18
CA GLY A 1016 -32.18 4.94 -9.10
C GLY A 1016 -32.06 3.58 -8.43
N ASP A 1017 -31.30 2.67 -9.04
CA ASP A 1017 -31.05 1.33 -8.51
C ASP A 1017 -30.18 1.34 -7.23
N TYR A 1018 -29.53 2.47 -6.93
CA TYR A 1018 -28.71 2.72 -5.74
C TYR A 1018 -29.45 3.45 -4.61
N TYR A 1019 -30.79 3.53 -4.68
CA TYR A 1019 -31.61 4.25 -3.70
C TYR A 1019 -31.39 3.81 -2.24
N ASN A 1020 -30.93 2.57 -2.00
CA ASN A 1020 -30.66 1.98 -0.69
C ASN A 1020 -29.16 1.72 -0.40
N HIS A 1021 -28.26 2.29 -1.20
CA HIS A 1021 -26.82 2.03 -1.10
C HIS A 1021 -26.03 3.29 -0.75
N PHE A 1022 -25.05 3.13 0.14
CA PHE A 1022 -23.92 4.06 0.26
C PHE A 1022 -22.73 3.48 -0.49
N LEU A 1023 -22.10 4.30 -1.33
CA LEU A 1023 -21.05 3.87 -2.25
C LEU A 1023 -19.73 4.63 -2.00
N CYS A 1024 -19.61 5.27 -0.84
CA CYS A 1024 -18.55 6.21 -0.49
C CYS A 1024 -17.25 5.58 0.00
N ALA A 1025 -17.19 4.26 0.19
CA ALA A 1025 -15.97 3.61 0.66
C ALA A 1025 -14.99 3.33 -0.48
N SER A 1026 -13.71 3.34 -0.15
CA SER A 1026 -12.61 2.92 -1.02
C SER A 1026 -11.84 1.76 -0.38
N LEU A 1027 -11.26 0.90 -1.22
CA LEU A 1027 -10.47 -0.25 -0.80
C LEU A 1027 -9.10 -0.19 -1.49
N SER A 1028 -8.03 -0.01 -0.72
CA SER A 1028 -6.67 0.09 -1.27
C SER A 1028 -6.14 -1.27 -1.72
N ASP A 1029 -5.02 -1.29 -2.46
CA ASP A 1029 -4.39 -2.54 -2.91
C ASP A 1029 -3.95 -3.42 -1.72
N GLU A 1030 -3.52 -2.80 -0.61
CA GLU A 1030 -3.07 -3.48 0.61
C GLU A 1030 -4.21 -4.13 1.40
N GLU A 1031 -5.46 -3.71 1.13
CA GLU A 1031 -6.66 -4.24 1.78
C GLU A 1031 -7.32 -5.36 0.96
N LEU A 1032 -6.80 -5.68 -0.22
CA LEU A 1032 -7.25 -6.81 -1.02
C LEU A 1032 -6.88 -8.13 -0.33
N PRO A 1033 -7.70 -9.18 -0.45
CA PRO A 1033 -7.46 -10.45 0.23
C PRO A 1033 -6.39 -11.33 -0.44
N TRP A 1034 -5.64 -10.79 -1.40
CA TRP A 1034 -4.52 -11.42 -2.09
C TRP A 1034 -3.41 -10.40 -2.32
N ASP A 1035 -2.19 -10.88 -2.51
CA ASP A 1035 -1.05 -10.05 -2.89
C ASP A 1035 -1.15 -9.67 -4.38
N THR A 1036 -1.19 -8.37 -4.68
CA THR A 1036 -1.26 -7.84 -6.05
C THR A 1036 0.02 -8.07 -6.86
N THR A 1037 1.11 -8.44 -6.20
CA THR A 1037 2.40 -8.80 -6.83
C THR A 1037 2.53 -10.29 -7.14
N GLU A 1038 1.62 -11.13 -6.64
CA GLU A 1038 1.64 -12.57 -6.85
C GLU A 1038 1.20 -12.94 -8.27
N THR A 1039 2.08 -13.64 -9.00
CA THR A 1039 1.89 -14.01 -10.41
C THR A 1039 1.51 -15.48 -10.62
N ASP A 1040 1.53 -16.29 -9.57
CA ASP A 1040 1.18 -17.72 -9.56
C ASP A 1040 0.03 -17.93 -8.55
N TRP A 1041 -1.12 -18.44 -9.00
CA TRP A 1041 -2.40 -18.35 -8.26
C TRP A 1041 -2.95 -19.65 -7.71
#